data_AF-A0A1F2WY23-F1
#
_entry.id   AF-A0A1F2WY23-F1
#
_cell.length_a   1.000
_cell.length_b   1.000
_cell.length_c   1.000
_cell.angle_alpha   90.00
_cell.angle_beta   90.00
_cell.angle_gamma   90.00
#
_symmetry.space_group_name_H-M   'P 1'
#
loop_
_entity.id
_entity.type
_entity.pdbx_description
1 polymer ?
#
loop_
_entity_poly.entity_id
_entity_poly.type
_entity_poly.pdbx_seq_one_letter_code
_entity_poly.pdbx_strand_id
1 'polypeptide(L)'
;MKFEKVKLKDLIFSTYNPRKKLTPKDDEYKKIKASINEFGYVDPIIVNSNNVIVGGFQRGQVLKELGYKEIDIVRIDISPEKEKALNIALNKISGEWDFTKLTGLLKEIKSNNEDDFFLTGFDMAQFDELLKEYDKELSGGGGEAAGDSFDADKAKEEMGKPISKPGNLYQLGKHFLLCGDSTKAEDVTRLLQGVEPVLMVTDPPYGVSYDPAWREGVDLGVGERSKGKVKNDDIIDWSLAYTLFPGDIAYVWHAGIYGHIVAKNLIDCGYQIKAQIIWAKQHFALSSGNFNWQHEPCQPAGTIISTPSGQIPIEKLKDGDRVITYNSYSSSIIGKRKGFKIKTSKRFYNGDMFNIFVGNKNTKTTDNHKFTTRFSNDCDSKYGIYLMKKGEWWRIGITKLFNSRGFGLTVRLGNEKADAAWLLKICNKKNEAEVYEHMLSCKYGIPTTIWELARPRKGIPENLNWRSEEQIKWIYSMLDLDLMFLNVLKMLKDFNKRIEFPMVTKEETQYKPFGRNKTKLINACNLFEDIMCIPVPHNSGDSFDWIKISKIKISKFEDFVYSLDVDKYEHYIADGIVTHNCLYVVKNKKKHNWQGVNNASTIWNIKNNNSFGNSDKEQTYGHGTQKPIECMLKPINYNSCPGQAVYDPFLGSGTSLIASEQSGRICYGMEIDPIYCDVILQRYIDFVNNDSLFLIENNKKVNLRDIPKYKKIVGDGNAKK
;
A
#
# COMPACT_ATOMS: atom_id res chain seq x y z
N MET A 1 10.36 14.05 -52.76
CA MET A 1 11.59 14.41 -52.01
C MET A 1 12.71 14.56 -53.04
N LYS A 2 13.38 15.71 -53.11
CA LYS A 2 14.51 16.00 -54.00
C LYS A 2 15.63 16.67 -53.19
N PHE A 3 16.88 16.32 -53.44
CA PHE A 3 18.04 16.98 -52.83
C PHE A 3 18.59 18.02 -53.80
N GLU A 4 18.85 19.23 -53.31
CA GLU A 4 19.35 20.34 -54.12
C GLU A 4 20.13 21.35 -53.26
N LYS A 5 21.00 22.15 -53.89
CA LYS A 5 21.67 23.28 -53.24
C LYS A 5 20.94 24.57 -53.55
N VAL A 6 20.67 25.35 -52.51
CA VAL A 6 20.01 26.67 -52.63
C VAL A 6 20.73 27.72 -51.81
N LYS A 7 20.55 28.99 -52.19
CA LYS A 7 21.10 30.11 -51.43
C LYS A 7 20.29 30.32 -50.17
N LEU A 8 20.96 30.41 -49.02
CA LEU A 8 20.30 30.49 -47.71
C LEU A 8 19.41 31.74 -47.56
N LYS A 9 19.69 32.80 -48.32
CA LYS A 9 18.86 34.02 -48.41
C LYS A 9 17.50 33.81 -49.08
N ASP A 10 17.34 32.74 -49.87
CA ASP A 10 16.13 32.45 -50.63
C ASP A 10 15.19 31.49 -49.85
N LEU A 11 15.57 31.11 -48.62
CA LEU A 11 14.78 30.30 -47.69
C LEU A 11 14.00 31.15 -46.68
N ILE A 12 12.78 30.70 -46.38
CA ILE A 12 11.83 31.37 -45.49
C ILE A 12 11.76 30.60 -44.17
N PHE A 13 12.04 31.27 -43.06
CA PHE A 13 11.86 30.71 -41.73
C PHE A 13 10.36 30.75 -41.36
N SER A 14 9.74 29.58 -41.18
CA SER A 14 8.35 29.43 -40.79
C SER A 14 8.02 30.21 -39.50
N THR A 15 6.98 31.04 -39.55
CA THR A 15 6.52 31.87 -38.42
C THR A 15 5.79 31.07 -37.34
N TYR A 16 5.19 29.95 -37.74
CA TYR A 16 4.43 29.03 -36.88
C TYR A 16 5.30 27.96 -36.20
N ASN A 17 6.62 27.95 -36.43
CA ASN A 17 7.49 26.92 -35.86
C ASN A 17 7.49 27.00 -34.31
N PRO A 18 7.11 25.92 -33.59
CA PRO A 18 6.95 25.93 -32.13
C PRO A 18 8.27 25.73 -31.37
N ARG A 19 9.44 25.81 -32.03
CA ARG A 19 10.74 25.85 -31.34
C ARG A 19 11.14 27.28 -30.96
N LYS A 20 11.70 27.42 -29.76
CA LYS A 20 12.34 28.66 -29.31
C LYS A 20 13.42 29.05 -30.32
N LYS A 21 13.44 30.33 -30.73
CA LYS A 21 14.53 30.88 -31.56
C LYS A 21 15.80 30.90 -30.71
N LEU A 22 16.88 30.33 -31.23
CA LEU A 22 18.15 30.31 -30.53
C LEU A 22 18.89 31.65 -30.68
N THR A 23 19.64 31.98 -29.64
CA THR A 23 20.59 33.10 -29.59
C THR A 23 22.00 32.57 -29.34
N PRO A 24 23.07 33.34 -29.66
CA PRO A 24 24.46 32.94 -29.38
C PRO A 24 24.79 32.65 -27.90
N LYS A 25 23.91 33.01 -26.96
CA LYS A 25 24.09 32.75 -25.52
C LYS A 25 23.63 31.36 -25.10
N ASP A 26 22.72 30.74 -25.86
CA ASP A 26 22.07 29.49 -25.48
C ASP A 26 23.00 28.28 -25.65
N ASP A 27 22.93 27.32 -24.73
CA ASP A 27 23.82 26.16 -24.78
C ASP A 27 23.49 25.20 -25.94
N GLU A 28 22.25 25.16 -26.39
CA GLU A 28 21.84 24.41 -27.59
C GLU A 28 22.45 25.04 -28.86
N TYR A 29 22.52 26.37 -28.94
CA TYR A 29 23.24 27.06 -30.03
C TYR A 29 24.72 26.68 -30.06
N LYS A 30 25.39 26.72 -28.89
CA LYS A 30 26.82 26.37 -28.77
C LYS A 30 27.08 24.93 -29.21
N LYS A 31 26.21 23.98 -28.82
CA LYS A 31 26.29 22.57 -29.23
C LYS A 31 26.13 22.40 -30.75
N ILE A 32 25.12 23.03 -31.35
CA ILE A 32 24.89 22.95 -32.81
C ILE A 32 26.06 23.59 -33.58
N LYS A 33 26.55 24.76 -33.13
CA LYS A 33 27.70 25.43 -33.72
C LYS A 33 28.99 24.60 -33.63
N ALA A 34 29.25 23.98 -32.48
CA ALA A 34 30.39 23.07 -32.32
C ALA A 34 30.30 21.88 -33.29
N SER A 35 29.12 21.25 -33.41
CA SER A 35 28.89 20.14 -34.33
C SER A 35 29.11 20.53 -35.81
N ILE A 36 28.60 21.69 -36.24
CA ILE A 36 28.79 22.20 -37.60
C ILE A 36 30.26 22.54 -37.89
N ASN A 37 30.99 23.06 -36.91
CA ASN A 37 32.42 23.38 -37.07
C ASN A 37 33.30 22.11 -37.15
N GLU A 38 32.98 21.08 -36.36
CA GLU A 38 33.79 19.86 -36.25
C GLU A 38 33.53 18.87 -37.40
N PHE A 39 32.26 18.61 -37.72
CA PHE A 39 31.85 17.57 -38.67
C PHE A 39 31.31 18.14 -39.99
N GLY A 40 31.24 19.46 -40.11
CA GLY A 40 30.48 20.11 -41.18
C GLY A 40 28.96 19.97 -40.97
N TYR A 41 28.21 20.44 -41.95
CA TYR A 41 26.76 20.28 -42.00
C TYR A 41 26.41 18.97 -42.73
N VAL A 42 26.11 17.93 -41.96
CA VAL A 42 25.89 16.56 -42.47
C VAL A 42 24.42 16.25 -42.77
N ASP A 43 23.49 16.79 -41.97
CA ASP A 43 22.05 16.51 -42.09
C ASP A 43 21.31 17.70 -42.72
N PRO A 44 20.68 17.54 -43.91
CA PRO A 44 20.10 18.64 -44.67
C PRO A 44 18.78 19.20 -44.09
N ILE A 45 18.48 20.44 -44.45
CA ILE A 45 17.29 21.19 -44.04
C ILE A 45 16.12 20.84 -44.97
N ILE A 46 14.97 20.54 -44.38
CA ILE A 46 13.78 20.13 -45.12
C ILE A 46 12.91 21.36 -45.40
N VAL A 47 12.59 21.59 -46.68
CA VAL A 47 11.79 22.74 -47.14
C VAL A 47 10.62 22.31 -48.03
N ASN A 48 9.54 23.09 -48.02
CA ASN A 48 8.40 22.89 -48.92
C ASN A 48 8.69 23.42 -50.34
N SER A 49 7.72 23.28 -51.25
CA SER A 49 7.78 23.83 -52.62
C SER A 49 7.94 25.36 -52.68
N ASN A 50 7.60 26.09 -51.61
CA ASN A 50 7.69 27.55 -51.48
C ASN A 50 8.94 28.04 -50.70
N ASN A 51 9.97 27.20 -50.52
CA ASN A 51 11.20 27.49 -49.76
C ASN A 51 11.00 27.74 -48.24
N VAL A 52 9.86 27.40 -47.66
CA VAL A 52 9.62 27.48 -46.22
C VAL A 52 10.30 26.31 -45.50
N ILE A 53 11.03 26.58 -44.43
CA ILE A 53 11.73 25.57 -43.63
C ILE A 53 10.72 24.79 -42.77
N VAL A 54 10.58 23.50 -43.07
CA VAL A 54 9.71 22.53 -42.38
C VAL A 54 10.49 21.74 -41.33
N GLY A 55 11.76 21.42 -41.60
CA GLY A 55 12.64 20.67 -40.68
C GLY A 55 14.06 21.24 -40.63
N GLY A 56 14.70 21.18 -39.45
CA GLY A 56 16.04 21.74 -39.25
C GLY A 56 16.08 23.24 -38.93
N PHE A 57 15.00 23.81 -38.41
CA PHE A 57 14.83 25.25 -38.16
C PHE A 57 15.95 25.91 -37.33
N GLN A 58 16.32 25.30 -36.20
CA GLN A 58 17.43 25.78 -35.35
C GLN A 58 18.79 25.69 -36.06
N ARG A 59 19.04 24.62 -36.84
CA ARG A 59 20.24 24.50 -37.69
C ARG A 59 20.31 25.59 -38.75
N GLY A 60 19.18 25.91 -39.38
CA GLY A 60 19.09 27.02 -40.35
C GLY A 60 19.45 28.38 -39.73
N GLN A 61 19.08 28.62 -38.47
CA GLN A 61 19.46 29.84 -37.75
C GLN A 61 20.98 29.90 -37.52
N VAL A 62 21.58 28.82 -37.01
CA VAL A 62 23.03 28.74 -36.76
C VAL A 62 23.82 28.89 -38.07
N LEU A 63 23.42 28.23 -39.17
CA LEU A 63 24.08 28.36 -40.47
C LEU A 63 24.02 29.79 -41.03
N LYS A 64 22.90 30.49 -40.80
CA LYS A 64 22.72 31.89 -41.21
C LYS A 64 23.65 32.83 -40.45
N GLU A 65 23.81 32.62 -39.14
CA GLU A 65 24.74 33.39 -38.32
C GLU A 65 26.21 33.04 -38.56
N LEU A 66 26.52 31.79 -38.95
CA LEU A 66 27.85 31.38 -39.40
C LEU A 66 28.21 31.88 -40.82
N GLY A 67 27.28 32.56 -41.50
CA GLY A 67 27.54 33.22 -42.79
C GLY A 67 27.53 32.31 -44.02
N TYR A 68 26.93 31.10 -43.93
CA TYR A 68 26.79 30.21 -45.07
C TYR A 68 25.93 30.83 -46.17
N LYS A 69 26.43 30.84 -47.41
CA LYS A 69 25.73 31.44 -48.57
C LYS A 69 24.83 30.44 -49.30
N GLU A 70 25.28 29.20 -49.41
CA GLU A 70 24.58 28.09 -50.07
C GLU A 70 24.59 26.88 -49.13
N ILE A 71 23.48 26.16 -49.07
CA ILE A 71 23.30 24.97 -48.23
C ILE A 71 22.56 23.86 -48.98
N ASP A 72 22.84 22.62 -48.61
CA ASP A 72 22.09 21.45 -49.07
C ASP A 72 20.72 21.37 -48.37
N ILE A 73 19.67 21.20 -49.16
CA ILE A 73 18.29 21.06 -48.70
C ILE A 73 17.64 19.79 -49.26
N VAL A 74 16.56 19.39 -48.59
CA VAL A 74 15.58 18.44 -49.08
C VAL A 74 14.30 19.19 -49.41
N ARG A 75 13.93 19.26 -50.69
CA ARG A 75 12.62 19.75 -51.10
C ARG A 75 11.57 18.63 -51.04
N ILE A 76 10.48 18.90 -50.35
CA ILE A 76 9.28 18.06 -50.32
C ILE A 76 8.09 18.84 -50.88
N ASP A 77 7.24 18.12 -51.62
CA ASP A 77 6.00 18.66 -52.18
C ASP A 77 4.85 18.11 -51.35
N ILE A 78 4.24 18.97 -50.55
CA ILE A 78 3.23 18.66 -49.54
C ILE A 78 2.26 19.84 -49.43
N SER A 79 1.03 19.57 -48.98
CA SER A 79 0.03 20.63 -48.76
C SER A 79 0.35 21.45 -47.48
N PRO A 80 -0.12 22.71 -47.38
CA PRO A 80 0.15 23.58 -46.24
C PRO A 80 -0.30 23.01 -44.88
N GLU A 81 -1.34 22.16 -44.87
CA GLU A 81 -1.87 21.50 -43.68
C GLU A 81 -0.89 20.43 -43.19
N LYS A 82 -0.43 19.57 -44.11
CA LYS A 82 0.52 18.49 -43.84
C LYS A 82 1.92 19.02 -43.51
N GLU A 83 2.26 20.22 -43.97
CA GLU A 83 3.49 20.92 -43.61
C GLU A 83 3.58 21.25 -42.11
N LYS A 84 2.48 21.71 -41.51
CA LYS A 84 2.40 21.97 -40.06
C LYS A 84 2.51 20.68 -39.26
N ALA A 85 1.80 19.62 -39.68
CA ALA A 85 1.86 18.32 -39.02
C ALA A 85 3.27 17.69 -39.07
N LEU A 86 3.93 17.73 -40.24
CA LEU A 86 5.29 17.22 -40.40
C LEU A 86 6.32 18.06 -39.62
N ASN A 87 6.15 19.38 -39.54
CA ASN A 87 6.97 20.25 -38.70
C ASN A 87 6.91 19.83 -37.22
N ILE A 88 5.74 19.47 -36.70
CA ILE A 88 5.60 18.96 -35.33
C ILE A 88 6.24 17.56 -35.21
N ALA A 89 5.93 16.63 -36.12
CA ALA A 89 6.42 15.26 -36.06
C ALA A 89 7.96 15.17 -36.06
N LEU A 90 8.63 15.97 -36.90
CA LEU A 90 10.10 16.07 -36.94
C LEU A 90 10.70 16.65 -35.66
N ASN A 91 10.00 17.56 -34.98
CA ASN A 91 10.48 18.18 -33.74
C ASN A 91 10.12 17.36 -32.48
N LYS A 92 9.18 16.41 -32.54
CA LYS A 92 8.83 15.51 -31.41
C LYS A 92 9.98 14.61 -30.97
N ILE A 93 10.93 14.34 -31.86
CA ILE A 93 11.98 13.34 -31.63
C ILE A 93 13.17 13.91 -30.81
N SER A 94 13.36 15.24 -30.70
CA SER A 94 14.53 15.80 -29.96
C SER A 94 14.49 17.31 -29.60
N GLY A 95 14.03 17.69 -28.40
CA GLY A 95 14.34 19.01 -27.77
C GLY A 95 13.15 19.83 -27.20
N GLU A 96 13.45 21.01 -26.63
CA GLU A 96 12.48 21.87 -25.91
C GLU A 96 11.51 22.64 -26.83
N TRP A 97 10.28 22.84 -26.36
CA TRP A 97 9.20 23.53 -27.09
C TRP A 97 8.86 24.91 -26.52
N ASP A 98 8.20 25.72 -27.35
CA ASP A 98 7.41 26.89 -26.98
C ASP A 98 5.94 26.42 -26.86
N PHE A 99 5.51 26.10 -25.64
CA PHE A 99 4.23 25.45 -25.38
C PHE A 99 3.03 26.27 -25.87
N THR A 100 3.06 27.59 -25.67
CA THR A 100 2.00 28.51 -26.13
C THR A 100 1.81 28.44 -27.66
N LYS A 101 2.89 28.38 -28.45
CA LYS A 101 2.80 28.20 -29.91
C LYS A 101 2.42 26.78 -30.31
N LEU A 102 2.94 25.77 -29.61
CA LEU A 102 2.66 24.35 -29.89
C LEU A 102 1.16 24.05 -29.72
N THR A 103 0.56 24.44 -28.60
CA THR A 103 -0.87 24.19 -28.33
C THR A 103 -1.75 24.95 -29.32
N GLY A 104 -1.42 26.20 -29.66
CA GLY A 104 -2.13 26.96 -30.70
C GLY A 104 -2.09 26.26 -32.07
N LEU A 105 -0.93 25.75 -32.49
CA LEU A 105 -0.75 25.05 -33.76
C LEU A 105 -1.47 23.69 -33.79
N LEU A 106 -1.42 22.91 -32.70
CA LEU A 106 -2.14 21.64 -32.57
C LEU A 106 -3.67 21.85 -32.60
N LYS A 107 -4.15 22.93 -31.96
CA LYS A 107 -5.57 23.32 -31.98
C LYS A 107 -6.02 23.70 -33.39
N GLU A 108 -5.21 24.44 -34.14
CA GLU A 108 -5.48 24.76 -35.54
C GLU A 108 -5.54 23.50 -36.44
N ILE A 109 -4.56 22.60 -36.33
CA ILE A 109 -4.52 21.34 -37.11
C ILE A 109 -5.78 20.51 -36.82
N LYS A 110 -6.11 20.29 -35.54
CA LYS A 110 -7.29 19.51 -35.12
C LYS A 110 -8.60 20.15 -35.59
N SER A 111 -8.72 21.47 -35.57
CA SER A 111 -9.92 22.17 -36.06
C SER A 111 -10.11 22.08 -37.58
N ASN A 112 -9.03 21.87 -38.35
CA ASN A 112 -9.08 21.77 -39.80
C ASN A 112 -9.25 20.32 -40.30
N ASN A 113 -8.52 19.36 -39.71
CA ASN A 113 -8.64 17.94 -40.05
C ASN A 113 -8.15 17.03 -38.89
N GLU A 114 -9.00 16.11 -38.43
CA GLU A 114 -8.68 15.21 -37.32
C GLU A 114 -7.66 14.12 -37.70
N ASP A 115 -7.63 13.68 -38.97
CA ASP A 115 -6.65 12.70 -39.45
C ASP A 115 -5.21 13.26 -39.48
N ASP A 116 -5.04 14.53 -39.84
CA ASP A 116 -3.72 15.18 -39.87
C ASP A 116 -3.20 15.47 -38.45
N PHE A 117 -4.07 15.55 -37.44
CA PHE A 117 -3.68 15.64 -36.03
C PHE A 117 -2.95 14.36 -35.57
N PHE A 118 -3.43 13.16 -35.95
CA PHE A 118 -2.73 11.90 -35.64
C PHE A 118 -1.32 11.83 -36.27
N LEU A 119 -1.11 12.46 -37.43
CA LEU A 119 0.20 12.52 -38.10
C LEU A 119 1.23 13.39 -37.36
N THR A 120 0.82 14.26 -36.43
CA THR A 120 1.72 15.01 -35.53
C THR A 120 2.42 14.10 -34.52
N GLY A 121 1.86 12.91 -34.29
CA GLY A 121 2.29 11.95 -33.28
C GLY A 121 1.82 12.25 -31.85
N PHE A 122 1.08 13.33 -31.59
CA PHE A 122 0.46 13.60 -30.28
C PHE A 122 -0.82 12.80 -30.11
N ASP A 123 -1.05 12.27 -28.90
CA ASP A 123 -2.35 11.68 -28.54
C ASP A 123 -3.30 12.69 -27.89
N MET A 124 -4.57 12.31 -27.78
CA MET A 124 -5.62 13.18 -27.27
C MET A 124 -5.45 13.55 -25.80
N ALA A 125 -4.87 12.68 -24.97
CA ALA A 125 -4.63 12.97 -23.55
C ALA A 125 -3.47 13.98 -23.39
N GLN A 126 -2.42 13.83 -24.18
CA GLN A 126 -1.30 14.78 -24.26
C GLN A 126 -1.78 16.17 -24.73
N PHE A 127 -2.71 16.22 -25.69
CA PHE A 127 -3.28 17.47 -26.15
C PHE A 127 -4.23 18.12 -25.13
N ASP A 128 -5.07 17.35 -24.45
CA ASP A 128 -5.97 17.86 -23.40
C ASP A 128 -5.20 18.33 -22.15
N GLU A 129 -3.96 17.87 -21.93
CA GLU A 129 -3.06 18.38 -20.90
C GLU A 129 -2.43 19.72 -21.34
N LEU A 130 -1.89 19.79 -22.55
CA LEU A 130 -1.36 21.03 -23.16
C LEU A 130 -2.40 22.14 -23.27
N LEU A 131 -3.68 21.81 -23.49
CA LEU A 131 -4.77 22.78 -23.55
C LEU A 131 -5.06 23.43 -22.19
N LYS A 132 -4.96 22.67 -21.10
CA LYS A 132 -5.17 23.17 -19.73
C LYS A 132 -4.08 24.15 -19.29
N GLU A 133 -2.84 23.94 -19.73
CA GLU A 133 -1.77 24.91 -19.49
C GLU A 133 -1.95 26.18 -20.33
N TYR A 134 -2.35 26.05 -21.59
CA TYR A 134 -2.61 27.17 -22.50
C TYR A 134 -3.78 28.06 -22.05
N ASP A 135 -4.90 27.46 -21.63
CA ASP A 135 -6.05 28.21 -21.13
C ASP A 135 -5.72 28.94 -19.81
N LYS A 136 -4.75 28.43 -19.03
CA LYS A 136 -4.24 29.06 -17.80
C LYS A 136 -3.33 30.27 -18.06
N GLU A 137 -2.61 30.31 -19.18
CA GLU A 137 -1.84 31.50 -19.60
C GLU A 137 -2.73 32.61 -20.17
N LEU A 138 -3.81 32.24 -20.89
CA LEU A 138 -4.73 33.19 -21.52
C LEU A 138 -5.77 33.80 -20.56
N SER A 139 -6.11 33.11 -19.47
CA SER A 139 -7.01 33.62 -18.43
C SER A 139 -6.32 34.63 -17.49
N GLY A 140 -5.86 35.74 -18.05
CA GLY A 140 -5.24 36.83 -17.30
C GLY A 140 -6.23 37.53 -16.34
N GLY A 141 -6.16 37.18 -15.04
CA GLY A 141 -6.81 37.90 -13.95
C GLY A 141 -8.28 37.54 -13.72
N GLY A 142 -8.55 36.58 -12.82
CA GLY A 142 -9.92 36.08 -12.60
C GLY A 142 -10.18 35.34 -11.29
N GLY A 143 -9.71 35.86 -10.15
CA GLY A 143 -10.17 35.45 -8.81
C GLY A 143 -9.63 34.11 -8.29
N GLU A 144 -8.68 34.18 -7.35
CA GLU A 144 -8.26 33.02 -6.58
C GLU A 144 -9.39 32.53 -5.64
N ALA A 145 -9.99 31.39 -5.98
CA ALA A 145 -10.52 30.50 -4.95
C ALA A 145 -9.34 29.64 -4.48
N ALA A 146 -8.76 30.01 -3.33
CA ALA A 146 -7.53 29.43 -2.80
C ALA A 146 -7.63 27.90 -2.66
N GLY A 147 -6.88 27.20 -3.51
CA GLY A 147 -6.69 25.76 -3.42
C GLY A 147 -5.58 25.41 -2.43
N ASP A 148 -5.60 25.99 -1.22
CA ASP A 148 -4.53 25.87 -0.24
C ASP A 148 -4.27 24.40 0.13
N SER A 149 -3.22 23.82 -0.48
CA SER A 149 -2.56 22.66 0.10
C SER A 149 -1.46 23.16 1.03
N PHE A 150 -1.63 22.86 2.31
CA PHE A 150 -0.65 23.19 3.33
C PHE A 150 0.53 22.22 3.16
N ASP A 151 1.74 22.73 2.94
CA ASP A 151 2.97 21.93 2.93
C ASP A 151 3.54 21.94 4.36
N ALA A 152 3.67 20.78 5.02
CA ALA A 152 4.01 20.74 6.45
C ALA A 152 5.47 21.11 6.76
N ASP A 153 6.38 21.03 5.79
CA ASP A 153 7.76 21.45 5.98
C ASP A 153 7.90 22.94 5.67
N LYS A 154 7.18 23.45 4.65
CA LYS A 154 6.92 24.89 4.50
C LYS A 154 6.22 25.48 5.72
N ALA A 155 5.30 24.75 6.37
CA ALA A 155 4.62 25.20 7.57
C ALA A 155 5.53 25.21 8.80
N LYS A 156 6.58 24.37 8.87
CA LYS A 156 7.64 24.54 9.88
C LYS A 156 8.44 25.82 9.63
N GLU A 157 8.69 26.17 8.37
CA GLU A 157 9.39 27.40 7.99
C GLU A 157 8.51 28.66 8.17
N GLU A 158 7.23 28.60 7.79
CA GLU A 158 6.27 29.70 7.79
C GLU A 158 5.58 29.89 9.16
N MET A 159 5.19 28.82 9.87
CA MET A 159 4.67 28.93 11.24
C MET A 159 5.77 29.02 12.29
N GLY A 160 6.99 28.51 12.06
CA GLY A 160 8.06 28.49 13.07
C GLY A 160 7.72 27.61 14.29
N LYS A 161 8.07 28.06 15.52
CA LYS A 161 7.84 27.27 16.76
C LYS A 161 6.35 26.99 17.00
N PRO A 162 5.92 25.75 17.32
CA PRO A 162 4.51 25.46 17.58
C PRO A 162 3.95 26.30 18.73
N ILE A 163 2.67 26.66 18.62
CA ILE A 163 1.89 27.33 19.66
C ILE A 163 1.52 26.30 20.73
N SER A 164 1.04 25.14 20.31
CA SER A 164 0.79 24.01 21.19
C SER A 164 2.05 23.54 21.89
N LYS A 165 1.87 23.05 23.11
CA LYS A 165 2.92 22.44 23.93
C LYS A 165 2.38 21.16 24.58
N PRO A 166 3.25 20.18 24.87
CA PRO A 166 2.85 19.00 25.63
C PRO A 166 2.13 19.38 26.93
N GLY A 167 1.00 18.74 27.19
CA GLY A 167 0.12 19.05 28.30
C GLY A 167 -0.87 20.18 28.05
N ASN A 168 -0.97 20.76 26.84
CA ASN A 168 -2.09 21.64 26.51
C ASN A 168 -3.36 20.82 26.20
N LEU A 169 -4.44 21.11 26.93
CA LEU A 169 -5.79 20.64 26.63
C LEU A 169 -6.58 21.78 26.00
N TYR A 170 -7.27 21.48 24.90
CA TYR A 170 -8.07 22.42 24.12
C TYR A 170 -9.50 21.89 23.97
N GLN A 171 -10.48 22.72 24.34
CA GLN A 171 -11.87 22.50 23.95
C GLN A 171 -12.15 23.22 22.62
N LEU A 172 -12.73 22.48 21.67
CA LEU A 172 -13.05 22.90 20.31
C LEU A 172 -14.55 22.71 20.07
N GLY A 173 -15.33 23.74 20.41
CA GLY A 173 -16.79 23.62 20.47
C GLY A 173 -17.20 22.59 21.53
N LYS A 174 -17.68 21.42 21.08
CA LYS A 174 -17.97 20.25 21.93
C LYS A 174 -16.81 19.26 22.04
N HIS A 175 -15.85 19.30 21.11
CA HIS A 175 -14.73 18.35 21.01
C HIS A 175 -13.60 18.72 21.97
N PHE A 176 -12.73 17.75 22.27
CA PHE A 176 -11.53 17.96 23.07
C PHE A 176 -10.28 17.40 22.36
N LEU A 177 -9.22 18.18 22.37
CA LEU A 177 -7.88 17.82 21.87
C LEU A 177 -6.87 17.98 23.00
N LEU A 178 -6.11 16.94 23.32
CA LEU A 178 -4.94 17.04 24.20
C LEU A 178 -3.65 16.88 23.37
N CYS A 179 -2.74 17.83 23.50
CA CYS A 179 -1.35 17.64 23.10
C CYS A 179 -0.67 16.77 24.18
N GLY A 180 -0.59 15.46 23.97
CA GLY A 180 -0.33 14.48 25.03
C GLY A 180 0.11 13.10 24.51
N ASP A 181 0.40 12.20 25.44
CA ASP A 181 0.89 10.86 25.16
C ASP A 181 -0.17 9.81 25.51
N SER A 182 -0.74 9.17 24.48
CA SER A 182 -1.85 8.21 24.65
C SER A 182 -1.46 6.90 25.32
N THR A 183 -0.16 6.70 25.62
CA THR A 183 0.32 5.60 26.46
C THR A 183 0.29 5.92 27.96
N LYS A 184 0.03 7.17 28.36
CA LYS A 184 -0.02 7.63 29.76
C LYS A 184 -1.45 7.71 30.29
N ALA A 185 -1.70 7.06 31.42
CA ALA A 185 -3.03 7.01 32.05
C ALA A 185 -3.51 8.40 32.49
N GLU A 186 -2.59 9.28 32.89
CA GLU A 186 -2.85 10.64 33.36
C GLU A 186 -3.37 11.52 32.21
N ASP A 187 -2.74 11.43 31.04
CA ASP A 187 -3.13 12.18 29.83
C ASP A 187 -4.48 11.68 29.29
N VAL A 188 -4.71 10.36 29.26
CA VAL A 188 -6.01 9.78 28.88
C VAL A 188 -7.12 10.22 29.84
N THR A 189 -6.89 10.13 31.15
CA THR A 189 -7.86 10.56 32.18
C THR A 189 -8.17 12.05 32.05
N ARG A 190 -7.14 12.87 31.82
CA ARG A 190 -7.27 14.33 31.68
C ARG A 190 -8.00 14.74 30.40
N LEU A 191 -7.81 14.04 29.29
CA LEU A 191 -8.56 14.27 28.05
C LEU A 191 -10.03 13.90 28.22
N LEU A 192 -10.30 12.70 28.75
CA LEU A 192 -11.66 12.15 28.86
C LEU A 192 -12.54 12.86 29.90
N GLN A 193 -11.95 13.46 30.95
CA GLN A 193 -12.69 14.24 31.96
C GLN A 193 -13.88 13.47 32.59
N GLY A 194 -13.71 12.16 32.79
CA GLY A 194 -14.74 11.27 33.34
C GLY A 194 -15.80 10.79 32.34
N VAL A 195 -15.71 11.17 31.07
CA VAL A 195 -16.56 10.63 29.99
C VAL A 195 -16.00 9.28 29.50
N GLU A 196 -16.88 8.30 29.30
CA GLU A 196 -16.54 7.01 28.69
C GLU A 196 -16.99 6.98 27.22
N PRO A 197 -16.07 7.12 26.22
CA PRO A 197 -16.47 7.12 24.82
C PRO A 197 -16.85 5.71 24.38
N VAL A 198 -17.93 5.58 23.58
CA VAL A 198 -18.51 4.28 23.21
C VAL A 198 -17.71 3.54 22.14
N LEU A 199 -16.87 4.27 21.41
CA LEU A 199 -16.19 3.83 20.21
C LEU A 199 -14.80 4.48 20.10
N MET A 200 -13.78 3.68 19.81
CA MET A 200 -12.47 4.14 19.36
C MET A 200 -12.38 3.98 17.84
N VAL A 201 -12.03 5.05 17.11
CA VAL A 201 -11.72 5.01 15.68
C VAL A 201 -10.39 5.73 15.50
N THR A 202 -9.36 5.02 15.05
CA THR A 202 -7.98 5.54 15.18
C THR A 202 -7.02 5.01 14.12
N ASP A 203 -6.04 5.85 13.79
CA ASP A 203 -4.99 5.61 12.78
C ASP A 203 -3.59 5.75 13.41
N PRO A 204 -3.14 4.76 14.21
CA PRO A 204 -1.85 4.81 14.89
C PRO A 204 -0.67 4.93 13.91
N PRO A 205 0.52 5.37 14.35
CA PRO A 205 1.76 5.09 13.65
C PRO A 205 1.95 3.57 13.49
N TYR A 206 2.46 3.11 12.34
CA TYR A 206 2.38 1.69 11.94
C TYR A 206 3.69 0.90 12.14
N GLY A 207 4.77 1.50 12.64
CA GLY A 207 6.06 0.80 12.76
C GLY A 207 6.81 0.62 11.43
N VAL A 208 6.51 1.42 10.40
CA VAL A 208 7.15 1.33 9.06
C VAL A 208 8.28 2.33 8.84
N SER A 209 8.65 3.11 9.87
CA SER A 209 9.71 4.12 9.87
C SER A 209 9.64 5.06 8.65
N TYR A 210 8.48 5.68 8.43
CA TYR A 210 8.23 6.53 7.28
C TYR A 210 9.17 7.72 7.20
N ASP A 211 9.94 7.77 6.11
CA ASP A 211 10.81 8.87 5.75
C ASP A 211 10.41 9.45 4.38
N PRO A 212 9.96 10.72 4.30
CA PRO A 212 9.69 11.38 3.02
C PRO A 212 10.96 11.93 2.33
N ALA A 213 12.13 11.96 2.98
CA ALA A 213 13.32 12.67 2.50
C ALA A 213 13.85 12.19 1.14
N TRP A 214 13.62 10.92 0.76
CA TRP A 214 14.00 10.41 -0.56
C TRP A 214 13.32 11.13 -1.74
N ARG A 215 12.27 11.93 -1.47
CA ARG A 215 11.56 12.72 -2.48
C ARG A 215 12.23 14.07 -2.80
N GLU A 216 13.25 14.47 -2.05
CA GLU A 216 14.01 15.68 -2.34
C GLU A 216 14.88 15.47 -3.60
N GLY A 217 14.78 16.38 -4.56
CA GLY A 217 15.61 16.37 -5.78
C GLY A 217 15.18 15.42 -6.90
N VAL A 218 14.04 14.73 -6.79
CA VAL A 218 13.51 13.84 -7.84
C VAL A 218 12.32 14.50 -8.54
N ASP A 219 12.41 14.76 -9.84
CA ASP A 219 11.25 15.18 -10.63
C ASP A 219 10.29 14.00 -10.81
N LEU A 220 9.07 14.17 -10.33
CA LEU A 220 8.04 13.14 -10.28
C LEU A 220 6.70 13.61 -10.87
N GLY A 221 6.69 14.70 -11.64
CA GLY A 221 5.52 15.21 -12.36
C GLY A 221 4.52 16.04 -11.53
N VAL A 222 3.55 16.63 -12.24
CA VAL A 222 2.67 17.71 -11.75
C VAL A 222 1.78 17.31 -10.56
N GLY A 223 1.57 18.24 -9.64
CA GLY A 223 0.62 18.14 -8.53
C GLY A 223 1.29 18.17 -7.15
N GLU A 224 0.77 19.03 -6.27
CA GLU A 224 1.23 19.20 -4.89
C GLU A 224 1.03 17.91 -4.08
N ARG A 225 1.96 17.59 -3.15
CA ARG A 225 1.98 16.32 -2.41
C ARG A 225 2.37 16.54 -0.95
N SER A 226 1.73 15.80 -0.05
CA SER A 226 1.97 15.86 1.39
C SER A 226 3.43 15.49 1.75
N LYS A 227 4.11 16.42 2.42
CA LYS A 227 5.44 16.26 3.03
C LYS A 227 5.30 16.21 4.55
N GLY A 228 6.31 15.69 5.26
CA GLY A 228 6.28 15.59 6.72
C GLY A 228 6.49 14.17 7.25
N LYS A 229 7.40 14.06 8.21
CA LYS A 229 7.71 12.84 8.96
C LYS A 229 6.62 12.56 10.00
N VAL A 230 6.32 11.28 10.24
CA VAL A 230 5.40 10.85 11.31
C VAL A 230 6.23 10.48 12.54
N LYS A 231 5.86 11.05 13.70
CA LYS A 231 6.55 10.81 14.97
C LYS A 231 6.15 9.44 15.52
N ASN A 232 7.11 8.71 16.11
CA ASN A 232 6.93 7.37 16.65
C ASN A 232 6.47 6.30 15.63
N ASP A 233 6.66 6.52 14.33
CA ASP A 233 6.32 5.52 13.28
C ASP A 233 7.31 4.36 13.17
N ASP A 234 8.28 4.28 14.08
CA ASP A 234 9.08 3.09 14.42
C ASP A 234 8.36 2.18 15.44
N ILE A 235 7.37 2.70 16.18
CA ILE A 235 6.62 1.97 17.20
C ILE A 235 5.39 1.29 16.59
N ILE A 236 5.14 0.06 17.03
CA ILE A 236 4.04 -0.77 16.55
C ILE A 236 3.17 -1.40 17.64
N ASP A 237 3.72 -1.50 18.86
CA ASP A 237 2.96 -1.97 20.01
C ASP A 237 2.32 -0.82 20.77
N TRP A 238 1.06 -0.58 20.44
CA TRP A 238 0.20 0.41 21.08
C TRP A 238 -0.74 -0.20 22.14
N SER A 239 -0.42 -1.40 22.67
CA SER A 239 -1.24 -2.09 23.68
C SER A 239 -1.56 -1.24 24.91
N LEU A 240 -0.63 -0.37 25.34
CA LEU A 240 -0.89 0.58 26.43
C LEU A 240 -2.05 1.52 26.10
N ALA A 241 -2.05 2.14 24.92
CA ALA A 241 -3.13 3.04 24.48
C ALA A 241 -4.47 2.29 24.31
N TYR A 242 -4.45 1.07 23.77
CA TYR A 242 -5.66 0.24 23.60
C TYR A 242 -6.24 -0.24 24.94
N THR A 243 -5.39 -0.47 25.95
CA THR A 243 -5.80 -0.86 27.31
C THR A 243 -6.45 0.31 28.04
N LEU A 244 -5.95 1.52 27.84
CA LEU A 244 -6.47 2.74 28.48
C LEU A 244 -7.82 3.22 27.90
N PHE A 245 -8.26 2.72 26.74
CA PHE A 245 -9.57 3.06 26.19
C PHE A 245 -10.71 2.38 26.99
N PRO A 246 -11.62 3.13 27.65
CA PRO A 246 -12.66 2.53 28.50
C PRO A 246 -13.77 1.83 27.69
N GLY A 247 -14.11 2.32 26.50
CA GLY A 247 -15.23 1.82 25.70
C GLY A 247 -15.07 0.42 25.11
N ASP A 248 -16.14 -0.11 24.51
CA ASP A 248 -16.24 -1.52 24.13
C ASP A 248 -15.93 -1.84 22.65
N ILE A 249 -15.91 -0.85 21.75
CA ILE A 249 -15.83 -1.06 20.30
C ILE A 249 -14.63 -0.31 19.74
N ALA A 250 -13.83 -0.94 18.88
CA ALA A 250 -12.67 -0.30 18.27
C ALA A 250 -12.51 -0.60 16.77
N TYR A 251 -12.09 0.43 16.04
CA TYR A 251 -11.66 0.39 14.64
C TYR A 251 -10.24 0.95 14.61
N VAL A 252 -9.27 0.11 14.27
CA VAL A 252 -7.85 0.44 14.33
C VAL A 252 -7.26 0.16 12.94
N TRP A 253 -6.86 1.22 12.25
CA TRP A 253 -6.14 1.11 11.00
C TRP A 253 -4.70 0.63 11.25
N HIS A 254 -4.11 -0.06 10.27
CA HIS A 254 -2.76 -0.59 10.38
C HIS A 254 -2.11 -0.78 9.00
N ALA A 255 -0.77 -0.85 8.96
CA ALA A 255 -0.06 -1.35 7.78
C ALA A 255 -0.45 -2.81 7.51
N GLY A 256 -0.68 -3.19 6.26
CA GLY A 256 -1.04 -4.56 5.89
C GLY A 256 0.00 -5.60 6.37
N ILE A 257 1.29 -5.26 6.26
CA ILE A 257 2.41 -6.13 6.69
C ILE A 257 2.40 -6.46 8.20
N TYR A 258 1.80 -5.60 9.02
CA TYR A 258 1.84 -5.70 10.47
C TYR A 258 0.47 -5.92 11.13
N GLY A 259 -0.60 -6.13 10.35
CA GLY A 259 -1.95 -6.34 10.89
C GLY A 259 -2.06 -7.50 11.88
N HIS A 260 -1.16 -8.48 11.80
CA HIS A 260 -1.08 -9.59 12.76
C HIS A 260 -0.58 -9.15 14.16
N ILE A 261 0.32 -8.17 14.23
CA ILE A 261 0.81 -7.59 15.49
C ILE A 261 -0.30 -6.73 16.10
N VAL A 262 -0.90 -5.84 15.33
CA VAL A 262 -2.03 -5.00 15.80
C VAL A 262 -3.23 -5.85 16.25
N ALA A 263 -3.54 -6.93 15.54
CA ALA A 263 -4.56 -7.91 15.98
C ALA A 263 -4.22 -8.56 17.32
N LYS A 264 -2.96 -8.97 17.52
CA LYS A 264 -2.49 -9.58 18.77
C LYS A 264 -2.61 -8.59 19.94
N ASN A 265 -2.12 -7.37 19.75
CA ASN A 265 -2.15 -6.30 20.74
C ASN A 265 -3.60 -6.03 21.20
N LEU A 266 -4.54 -5.94 20.27
CA LEU A 266 -5.97 -5.80 20.58
C LEU A 266 -6.54 -7.03 21.31
N ILE A 267 -6.15 -8.25 20.95
CA ILE A 267 -6.59 -9.47 21.66
C ILE A 267 -6.08 -9.49 23.10
N ASP A 268 -4.80 -9.14 23.31
CA ASP A 268 -4.17 -9.09 24.63
C ASP A 268 -4.79 -7.99 25.51
N CYS A 269 -5.23 -6.88 24.92
CA CYS A 269 -6.02 -5.82 25.56
C CYS A 269 -7.50 -6.19 25.80
N GLY A 270 -7.90 -7.44 25.52
CA GLY A 270 -9.24 -7.96 25.80
C GLY A 270 -10.29 -7.75 24.71
N TYR A 271 -9.91 -7.30 23.51
CA TYR A 271 -10.81 -7.20 22.35
C TYR A 271 -10.95 -8.54 21.61
N GLN A 272 -12.16 -8.82 21.12
CA GLN A 272 -12.43 -9.89 20.17
C GLN A 272 -12.47 -9.31 18.75
N ILE A 273 -11.64 -9.82 17.84
CA ILE A 273 -11.78 -9.51 16.41
C ILE A 273 -13.14 -10.04 15.90
N LYS A 274 -13.91 -9.18 15.24
CA LYS A 274 -15.28 -9.44 14.76
C LYS A 274 -15.39 -9.65 13.25
N ALA A 275 -14.71 -8.82 12.44
CA ALA A 275 -14.68 -8.98 10.98
C ALA A 275 -13.35 -8.44 10.43
N GLN A 276 -13.30 -8.23 9.12
CA GLN A 276 -12.18 -7.64 8.40
C GLN A 276 -12.70 -6.53 7.42
N ILE A 277 -12.42 -5.24 7.68
CA ILE A 277 -12.67 -4.06 6.80
C ILE A 277 -11.48 -3.73 5.88
N ILE A 278 -11.72 -3.63 4.57
CA ILE A 278 -10.73 -3.21 3.55
C ILE A 278 -11.04 -1.81 3.03
N TRP A 279 -10.04 -0.92 3.00
CA TRP A 279 -10.11 0.37 2.28
C TRP A 279 -9.53 0.24 0.87
N ALA A 280 -10.40 0.32 -0.15
CA ALA A 280 -10.03 0.23 -1.56
C ALA A 280 -9.80 1.64 -2.17
N LYS A 281 -8.53 1.95 -2.52
CA LYS A 281 -8.09 3.20 -3.13
C LYS A 281 -8.24 3.17 -4.67
N GLN A 282 -8.42 4.35 -5.30
CA GLN A 282 -8.70 4.45 -6.75
C GLN A 282 -7.48 4.33 -7.69
N HIS A 283 -6.31 4.82 -7.32
CA HIS A 283 -5.12 4.84 -8.18
C HIS A 283 -3.91 4.16 -7.55
N PHE A 284 -3.13 3.47 -8.39
CA PHE A 284 -1.88 2.82 -8.04
C PHE A 284 -0.71 3.73 -8.43
N ALA A 285 0.20 3.99 -7.48
CA ALA A 285 1.45 4.72 -7.74
C ALA A 285 2.63 3.80 -7.41
N LEU A 286 3.43 3.49 -8.43
CA LEU A 286 4.59 2.61 -8.34
C LEU A 286 5.80 3.44 -7.85
N SER A 287 5.81 3.82 -6.57
CA SER A 287 6.87 4.62 -5.94
C SER A 287 7.14 4.23 -4.48
N SER A 288 8.23 4.73 -3.91
CA SER A 288 8.87 4.36 -2.63
C SER A 288 8.08 4.72 -1.35
N GLY A 289 6.76 4.55 -1.35
CA GLY A 289 5.90 4.79 -0.18
C GLY A 289 5.71 3.54 0.69
N ASN A 290 6.29 3.52 1.89
CA ASN A 290 6.19 2.41 2.88
C ASN A 290 4.75 2.01 3.27
N PHE A 291 3.74 2.85 2.93
CA PHE A 291 2.33 2.68 3.29
C PHE A 291 1.41 2.12 2.20
N ASN A 292 1.94 1.67 1.05
CA ASN A 292 1.12 1.25 -0.09
C ASN A 292 1.29 -0.24 -0.44
N TRP A 293 0.43 -1.08 0.15
CA TRP A 293 0.39 -2.52 -0.13
C TRP A 293 -0.98 -2.93 -0.70
N GLN A 294 -0.97 -3.61 -1.85
CA GLN A 294 -2.16 -4.12 -2.55
C GLN A 294 -2.22 -5.65 -2.43
N HIS A 295 -2.13 -6.19 -1.21
CA HIS A 295 -1.89 -7.62 -0.96
C HIS A 295 -3.10 -8.31 -0.32
N GLU A 296 -4.02 -8.70 -1.20
CA GLU A 296 -5.00 -9.76 -0.97
C GLU A 296 -4.44 -11.11 -1.47
N PRO A 297 -5.00 -12.27 -1.05
CA PRO A 297 -4.78 -13.54 -1.72
C PRO A 297 -5.36 -13.47 -3.14
N CYS A 298 -4.53 -13.64 -4.17
CA CYS A 298 -4.96 -13.51 -5.57
C CYS A 298 -4.62 -14.75 -6.42
N GLN A 299 -5.31 -14.90 -7.55
CA GLN A 299 -5.15 -15.96 -8.54
C GLN A 299 -5.03 -15.34 -9.95
N PRO A 300 -4.26 -15.92 -10.88
CA PRO A 300 -4.01 -15.33 -12.19
C PRO A 300 -5.21 -15.45 -13.14
N ALA A 301 -5.16 -14.74 -14.28
CA ALA A 301 -6.09 -14.95 -15.38
C ALA A 301 -6.16 -16.44 -15.79
N GLY A 302 -7.35 -16.88 -16.19
CA GLY A 302 -7.65 -18.26 -16.57
C GLY A 302 -8.05 -19.19 -15.42
N THR A 303 -7.96 -18.75 -14.16
CA THR A 303 -8.48 -19.50 -13.00
C THR A 303 -10.00 -19.65 -13.11
N ILE A 304 -10.51 -20.88 -13.00
CA ILE A 304 -11.91 -21.23 -13.28
C ILE A 304 -12.76 -21.18 -12.01
N ILE A 305 -13.67 -20.22 -11.92
CA ILE A 305 -14.54 -19.99 -10.78
C ILE A 305 -15.86 -20.77 -10.93
N SER A 306 -16.31 -21.40 -9.85
CA SER A 306 -17.59 -22.12 -9.83
C SER A 306 -18.76 -21.18 -9.50
N THR A 307 -19.70 -21.02 -10.43
CA THR A 307 -20.93 -20.22 -10.28
C THR A 307 -22.18 -21.12 -10.30
N PRO A 308 -23.35 -20.66 -9.82
CA PRO A 308 -24.63 -21.35 -9.98
C PRO A 308 -24.97 -21.66 -11.45
N SER A 309 -24.46 -20.85 -12.37
CA SER A 309 -24.74 -20.89 -13.81
C SER A 309 -23.72 -21.72 -14.60
N GLY A 310 -22.70 -22.27 -13.95
CA GLY A 310 -21.59 -22.99 -14.58
C GLY A 310 -20.21 -22.45 -14.18
N GLN A 311 -19.18 -22.87 -14.91
CA GLN A 311 -17.79 -22.46 -14.67
C GLN A 311 -17.40 -21.24 -15.51
N ILE A 312 -16.79 -20.23 -14.89
CA ILE A 312 -16.43 -18.95 -15.52
C ILE A 312 -15.00 -18.57 -15.15
N PRO A 313 -14.12 -18.22 -16.11
CA PRO A 313 -12.78 -17.67 -15.81
C PRO A 313 -12.83 -16.40 -14.96
N ILE A 314 -11.92 -16.27 -13.98
CA ILE A 314 -11.91 -15.20 -12.97
C ILE A 314 -11.87 -13.80 -13.59
N GLU A 315 -11.17 -13.64 -14.72
CA GLU A 315 -11.05 -12.37 -15.44
C GLU A 315 -12.33 -11.94 -16.20
N LYS A 316 -13.34 -12.82 -16.30
CA LYS A 316 -14.63 -12.53 -16.94
C LYS A 316 -15.75 -12.19 -15.95
N LEU A 317 -15.52 -12.42 -14.67
CA LEU A 317 -16.46 -12.07 -13.61
C LEU A 317 -16.48 -10.56 -13.35
N LYS A 318 -17.62 -10.08 -12.84
CA LYS A 318 -17.87 -8.67 -12.52
C LYS A 318 -18.55 -8.51 -11.16
N ASP A 319 -18.46 -7.31 -10.61
CA ASP A 319 -19.16 -6.95 -9.38
C ASP A 319 -20.67 -7.22 -9.49
N GLY A 320 -21.21 -7.94 -8.51
CA GLY A 320 -22.61 -8.35 -8.47
C GLY A 320 -22.90 -9.72 -9.09
N ASP A 321 -21.97 -10.33 -9.82
CA ASP A 321 -22.04 -11.74 -10.21
C ASP A 321 -22.08 -12.64 -8.96
N ARG A 322 -22.41 -13.93 -9.14
CA ARG A 322 -22.71 -14.82 -8.01
C ARG A 322 -21.92 -16.12 -8.10
N VAL A 323 -21.20 -16.47 -7.04
CA VAL A 323 -20.35 -17.67 -6.99
C VAL A 323 -20.87 -18.70 -5.98
N ILE A 324 -20.37 -19.92 -6.11
CA ILE A 324 -20.49 -20.99 -5.12
C ILE A 324 -19.37 -20.81 -4.10
N THR A 325 -19.69 -20.95 -2.82
CA THR A 325 -18.78 -20.69 -1.68
C THR A 325 -18.71 -21.89 -0.73
N TYR A 326 -17.76 -21.86 0.20
CA TYR A 326 -17.54 -22.88 1.21
C TYR A 326 -17.78 -22.29 2.60
N ASN A 327 -18.65 -22.93 3.37
CA ASN A 327 -18.83 -22.60 4.78
C ASN A 327 -17.83 -23.41 5.62
N SER A 328 -16.82 -22.73 6.17
CA SER A 328 -15.78 -23.33 7.00
C SER A 328 -16.27 -23.84 8.35
N TYR A 329 -17.40 -23.35 8.86
CA TYR A 329 -18.00 -23.79 10.13
C TYR A 329 -18.72 -25.14 9.97
N SER A 330 -19.57 -25.27 8.95
CA SER A 330 -20.27 -26.54 8.65
C SER A 330 -19.46 -27.51 7.78
N SER A 331 -18.28 -27.09 7.30
CA SER A 331 -17.47 -27.83 6.32
C SER A 331 -18.31 -28.27 5.11
N SER A 332 -19.04 -27.34 4.49
CA SER A 332 -19.95 -27.66 3.38
C SER A 332 -19.94 -26.62 2.26
N ILE A 333 -20.13 -27.08 1.03
CA ILE A 333 -20.28 -26.23 -0.16
C ILE A 333 -21.71 -25.68 -0.18
N ILE A 334 -21.85 -24.37 -0.36
CA ILE A 334 -23.14 -23.66 -0.29
C ILE A 334 -23.28 -22.66 -1.45
N GLY A 335 -24.52 -22.27 -1.72
CA GLY A 335 -24.83 -21.27 -2.75
C GLY A 335 -25.17 -21.83 -4.14
N LYS A 336 -25.15 -23.15 -4.36
CA LYS A 336 -25.37 -23.75 -5.70
C LYS A 336 -26.57 -23.22 -6.51
N ARG A 337 -27.72 -22.95 -5.89
CA ARG A 337 -28.95 -22.54 -6.61
C ARG A 337 -29.08 -21.03 -6.84
N LYS A 338 -28.49 -20.19 -5.99
CA LYS A 338 -28.67 -18.73 -6.02
C LYS A 338 -27.36 -17.95 -6.07
N GLY A 339 -26.27 -18.54 -5.60
CA GLY A 339 -24.95 -17.95 -5.43
C GLY A 339 -24.90 -16.85 -4.38
N PHE A 340 -23.69 -16.53 -3.96
CA PHE A 340 -23.39 -15.37 -3.13
C PHE A 340 -22.74 -14.30 -3.99
N LYS A 341 -23.16 -13.04 -3.80
CA LYS A 341 -22.68 -11.93 -4.63
C LYS A 341 -21.19 -11.72 -4.40
N ILE A 342 -20.48 -11.33 -5.46
CA ILE A 342 -19.05 -11.02 -5.39
C ILE A 342 -18.76 -9.55 -5.66
N LYS A 343 -17.62 -9.11 -5.12
CA LYS A 343 -16.83 -8.01 -5.68
C LYS A 343 -15.54 -8.56 -6.28
N THR A 344 -15.06 -7.93 -7.32
CA THR A 344 -13.88 -8.32 -8.09
C THR A 344 -12.75 -7.30 -7.87
N SER A 345 -11.52 -7.77 -7.68
CA SER A 345 -10.33 -6.92 -7.67
C SER A 345 -9.27 -7.47 -8.63
N LYS A 346 -8.49 -6.58 -9.26
CA LYS A 346 -7.45 -6.89 -10.25
C LYS A 346 -6.20 -6.06 -9.96
N ARG A 347 -5.02 -6.66 -10.04
CA ARG A 347 -3.72 -5.99 -9.89
C ARG A 347 -2.62 -6.66 -10.69
N PHE A 348 -1.57 -5.93 -11.03
CA PHE A 348 -0.37 -6.53 -11.62
C PHE A 348 0.43 -7.26 -10.52
N TYR A 349 1.11 -8.35 -10.87
CA TYR A 349 1.98 -9.10 -9.98
C TYR A 349 3.21 -9.62 -10.72
N ASN A 350 4.39 -9.24 -10.22
CA ASN A 350 5.67 -9.82 -10.59
C ASN A 350 6.21 -10.58 -9.36
N GLY A 351 6.38 -11.90 -9.47
CA GLY A 351 6.79 -12.74 -8.33
C GLY A 351 6.77 -14.24 -8.60
N ASP A 352 6.71 -15.02 -7.51
CA ASP A 352 6.68 -16.48 -7.54
C ASP A 352 5.23 -16.98 -7.56
N MET A 353 4.84 -17.67 -8.63
CA MET A 353 3.52 -18.28 -8.79
C MET A 353 3.59 -19.77 -8.45
N PHE A 354 2.82 -20.17 -7.44
CA PHE A 354 2.69 -21.53 -6.92
C PHE A 354 1.55 -22.25 -7.65
N ASN A 355 1.89 -23.21 -8.51
CA ASN A 355 0.95 -24.10 -9.17
C ASN A 355 0.80 -25.40 -8.36
N ILE A 356 -0.34 -25.53 -7.67
CA ILE A 356 -0.69 -26.64 -6.78
C ILE A 356 -1.54 -27.66 -7.55
N PHE A 357 -1.05 -28.88 -7.69
CA PHE A 357 -1.72 -30.00 -8.35
C PHE A 357 -2.40 -30.90 -7.31
N VAL A 358 -3.67 -31.21 -7.53
CA VAL A 358 -4.51 -32.00 -6.62
C VAL A 358 -5.40 -32.93 -7.44
N GLY A 359 -5.10 -34.24 -7.42
CA GLY A 359 -5.77 -35.21 -8.29
C GLY A 359 -5.54 -34.89 -9.77
N ASN A 360 -6.62 -34.71 -10.53
CA ASN A 360 -6.60 -34.27 -11.94
C ASN A 360 -6.75 -32.75 -12.12
N LYS A 361 -6.82 -31.97 -11.03
CA LYS A 361 -6.97 -30.50 -11.07
C LYS A 361 -5.65 -29.82 -10.69
N ASN A 362 -5.51 -28.55 -11.06
CA ASN A 362 -4.45 -27.69 -10.55
C ASN A 362 -4.96 -26.24 -10.42
N THR A 363 -4.34 -25.47 -9.52
CA THR A 363 -4.59 -24.03 -9.37
C THR A 363 -3.27 -23.28 -9.23
N LYS A 364 -3.23 -22.05 -9.75
CA LYS A 364 -2.07 -21.16 -9.64
C LYS A 364 -2.35 -20.05 -8.65
N THR A 365 -1.40 -19.73 -7.78
CA THR A 365 -1.59 -18.66 -6.79
C THR A 365 -0.30 -18.06 -6.22
N THR A 366 -0.42 -16.95 -5.51
CA THR A 366 0.68 -16.28 -4.81
C THR A 366 1.11 -17.03 -3.55
N ASP A 367 2.35 -16.85 -3.13
CA ASP A 367 2.96 -17.46 -1.92
C ASP A 367 2.15 -17.30 -0.62
N ASN A 368 1.51 -16.14 -0.44
CA ASN A 368 0.70 -15.78 0.72
C ASN A 368 -0.74 -16.33 0.69
N HIS A 369 -1.16 -17.00 -0.38
CA HIS A 369 -2.55 -17.44 -0.54
C HIS A 369 -2.88 -18.58 0.41
N LYS A 370 -3.97 -18.43 1.18
CA LYS A 370 -4.36 -19.41 2.21
C LYS A 370 -5.23 -20.50 1.64
N PHE A 371 -4.80 -21.74 1.81
CA PHE A 371 -5.55 -22.94 1.47
C PHE A 371 -6.21 -23.54 2.71
N THR A 372 -7.43 -24.02 2.54
CA THR A 372 -8.10 -24.91 3.48
C THR A 372 -7.46 -26.30 3.40
N THR A 373 -6.75 -26.74 4.43
CA THR A 373 -5.92 -27.97 4.41
C THR A 373 -6.16 -28.90 5.59
N ARG A 374 -5.83 -30.18 5.40
CA ARG A 374 -5.62 -31.19 6.45
C ARG A 374 -4.34 -31.98 6.18
N PHE A 375 -3.77 -32.60 7.21
CA PHE A 375 -2.72 -33.60 7.01
C PHE A 375 -3.33 -34.95 6.64
N SER A 376 -2.62 -35.74 5.84
CA SER A 376 -3.02 -37.09 5.48
C SER A 376 -2.76 -38.08 6.61
N ASN A 377 -3.50 -39.20 6.63
CA ASN A 377 -3.42 -40.17 7.73
C ASN A 377 -2.08 -40.92 7.80
N ASP A 378 -1.30 -40.99 6.73
CA ASP A 378 0.01 -41.64 6.65
C ASP A 378 1.18 -40.73 7.13
N CYS A 379 0.88 -39.59 7.74
CA CYS A 379 1.89 -38.68 8.32
C CYS A 379 2.56 -39.18 9.60
N ASP A 380 2.01 -40.21 10.27
CA ASP A 380 2.42 -40.66 11.61
C ASP A 380 3.85 -41.19 11.70
N SER A 381 4.46 -41.67 10.61
CA SER A 381 5.83 -42.19 10.59
C SER A 381 6.86 -41.15 10.14
N LYS A 382 6.41 -40.01 9.59
CA LYS A 382 7.27 -39.02 8.94
C LYS A 382 7.92 -38.06 9.95
N TYR A 383 9.05 -37.49 9.53
CA TYR A 383 9.85 -36.55 10.31
C TYR A 383 9.93 -35.21 9.58
N GLY A 384 9.80 -34.11 10.32
CA GLY A 384 9.94 -32.76 9.82
C GLY A 384 11.27 -32.14 10.26
N ILE A 385 12.01 -31.56 9.33
CA ILE A 385 13.13 -30.65 9.61
C ILE A 385 12.56 -29.24 9.67
N TYR A 386 12.89 -28.50 10.72
CA TYR A 386 12.36 -27.17 10.99
C TYR A 386 13.45 -26.15 11.29
N LEU A 387 13.13 -24.89 11.00
CA LEU A 387 13.81 -23.71 11.53
C LEU A 387 12.93 -23.09 12.62
N MET A 388 13.53 -22.54 13.68
CA MET A 388 12.80 -21.96 14.82
C MET A 388 13.49 -20.67 15.32
N LYS A 389 12.69 -19.65 15.66
CA LYS A 389 13.13 -18.35 16.22
C LYS A 389 12.76 -18.22 17.70
N LYS A 390 13.63 -17.60 18.49
CA LYS A 390 13.36 -17.17 19.87
C LYS A 390 14.14 -15.90 20.18
N GLY A 391 13.45 -14.75 20.25
CA GLY A 391 14.13 -13.45 20.15
C GLY A 391 15.01 -13.43 18.89
N GLU A 392 16.28 -13.03 19.02
CA GLU A 392 17.23 -13.03 17.89
C GLU A 392 17.97 -14.36 17.68
N TRP A 393 17.65 -15.38 18.47
CA TRP A 393 18.25 -16.70 18.33
C TRP A 393 17.49 -17.55 17.31
N TRP A 394 18.25 -18.20 16.44
CA TRP A 394 17.74 -19.15 15.47
C TRP A 394 18.36 -20.53 15.69
N ARG A 395 17.58 -21.57 15.40
CA ARG A 395 18.06 -22.95 15.44
C ARG A 395 17.40 -23.83 14.39
N ILE A 396 18.12 -24.84 13.91
CA ILE A 396 17.56 -25.93 13.11
C ILE A 396 17.29 -27.12 14.03
N GLY A 397 16.16 -27.80 13.82
CA GLY A 397 15.79 -28.98 14.57
C GLY A 397 15.07 -30.04 13.73
N ILE A 398 15.02 -31.26 14.24
CA ILE A 398 14.10 -32.30 13.77
C ILE A 398 12.99 -32.61 14.78
N THR A 399 11.83 -32.98 14.25
CA THR A 399 10.70 -33.48 15.04
C THR A 399 9.96 -34.58 14.31
N LYS A 400 9.34 -35.50 15.05
CA LYS A 400 8.38 -36.45 14.47
C LYS A 400 7.12 -35.68 14.13
N LEU A 401 6.61 -35.77 12.89
CA LEU A 401 5.58 -34.86 12.38
C LEU A 401 4.31 -34.89 13.25
N PHE A 402 3.88 -36.09 13.66
CA PHE A 402 2.89 -36.29 14.72
C PHE A 402 3.39 -37.26 15.80
N ASN A 403 3.05 -36.98 17.05
CA ASN A 403 3.32 -37.83 18.22
C ASN A 403 2.10 -37.87 19.16
N SER A 404 2.19 -38.58 20.28
CA SER A 404 1.07 -38.74 21.23
C SER A 404 0.57 -37.43 21.87
N ARG A 405 1.34 -36.33 21.76
CA ARG A 405 0.97 -34.98 22.20
C ARG A 405 0.50 -34.07 21.07
N GLY A 406 0.33 -34.59 19.84
CA GLY A 406 -0.14 -33.85 18.66
C GLY A 406 0.95 -33.54 17.65
N PHE A 407 0.83 -32.41 16.95
CA PHE A 407 1.78 -31.99 15.91
C PHE A 407 3.15 -31.65 16.52
N GLY A 408 4.19 -32.36 16.09
CA GLY A 408 5.49 -32.35 16.76
C GLY A 408 6.23 -31.01 16.70
N LEU A 409 5.92 -30.15 15.73
CA LEU A 409 6.49 -28.80 15.65
C LEU A 409 5.91 -27.88 16.71
N THR A 410 4.59 -27.92 16.93
CA THR A 410 3.90 -27.23 18.04
C THR A 410 4.45 -27.66 19.40
N VAL A 411 4.67 -28.97 19.58
CA VAL A 411 5.24 -29.51 20.84
C VAL A 411 6.67 -29.01 21.07
N ARG A 412 7.52 -28.95 20.04
CA ARG A 412 8.88 -28.39 20.14
C ARG A 412 8.87 -26.90 20.45
N LEU A 413 8.08 -26.11 19.72
CA LEU A 413 7.94 -24.67 19.92
C LEU A 413 7.56 -24.34 21.37
N GLY A 414 6.57 -25.06 21.92
CA GLY A 414 6.15 -24.92 23.32
C GLY A 414 7.21 -25.34 24.34
N ASN A 415 7.86 -26.50 24.14
CA ASN A 415 8.94 -26.99 25.02
C ASN A 415 10.13 -26.01 25.10
N GLU A 416 10.55 -25.48 23.95
CA GLU A 416 11.74 -24.62 23.82
C GLU A 416 11.43 -23.13 24.12
N LYS A 417 10.15 -22.80 24.38
CA LYS A 417 9.62 -21.42 24.55
C LYS A 417 10.01 -20.50 23.39
N ALA A 418 9.86 -21.00 22.18
CA ALA A 418 10.14 -20.27 20.94
C ALA A 418 8.96 -19.40 20.52
N ASP A 419 9.19 -18.49 19.58
CA ASP A 419 8.18 -17.53 19.11
C ASP A 419 7.52 -17.99 17.80
N ALA A 420 8.31 -18.52 16.86
CA ALA A 420 7.84 -19.00 15.57
C ALA A 420 8.68 -20.16 15.03
N ALA A 421 8.08 -21.01 14.19
CA ALA A 421 8.79 -22.07 13.50
C ALA A 421 8.28 -22.32 12.06
N TRP A 422 9.22 -22.67 11.18
CA TRP A 422 9.00 -23.00 9.77
C TRP A 422 9.31 -24.47 9.56
N LEU A 423 8.39 -25.22 8.96
CA LEU A 423 8.68 -26.55 8.46
C LEU A 423 9.38 -26.41 7.10
N LEU A 424 10.60 -26.92 6.99
CA LEU A 424 11.45 -26.78 5.79
C LEU A 424 11.25 -27.96 4.84
N LYS A 425 11.40 -29.19 5.38
CA LYS A 425 11.37 -30.44 4.63
C LYS A 425 10.75 -31.55 5.47
N ILE A 426 10.14 -32.52 4.79
CA ILE A 426 9.64 -33.75 5.39
C ILE A 426 10.43 -34.94 4.83
N CYS A 427 10.77 -35.86 5.73
CA CYS A 427 11.55 -37.07 5.51
C CYS A 427 10.74 -38.29 5.95
N ASN A 428 11.00 -39.45 5.35
CA ASN A 428 10.26 -40.68 5.66
C ASN A 428 10.85 -41.43 6.86
N LYS A 429 12.13 -41.18 7.20
CA LYS A 429 12.82 -41.83 8.31
C LYS A 429 13.57 -40.80 9.18
N LYS A 430 13.84 -41.16 10.44
CA LYS A 430 14.55 -40.30 11.40
C LYS A 430 15.99 -40.02 10.96
N ASN A 431 16.73 -41.05 10.56
CA ASN A 431 18.12 -40.94 10.12
C ASN A 431 18.29 -40.03 8.90
N GLU A 432 17.34 -40.06 7.96
CA GLU A 432 17.28 -39.13 6.82
C GLU A 432 17.17 -37.69 7.32
N ALA A 433 16.26 -37.41 8.27
CA ALA A 433 16.10 -36.08 8.85
C ALA A 433 17.36 -35.61 9.62
N GLU A 434 18.02 -36.51 10.36
CA GLU A 434 19.26 -36.22 11.10
C GLU A 434 20.43 -35.85 10.18
N VAL A 435 20.53 -36.49 9.00
CA VAL A 435 21.53 -36.13 7.97
C VAL A 435 21.22 -34.75 7.38
N TYR A 436 19.94 -34.47 7.07
CA TYR A 436 19.54 -33.14 6.57
C TYR A 436 19.76 -32.03 7.61
N GLU A 437 19.48 -32.27 8.89
CA GLU A 437 19.71 -31.32 9.99
C GLU A 437 21.18 -30.88 10.06
N HIS A 438 22.12 -31.84 10.06
CA HIS A 438 23.55 -31.55 10.05
C HIS A 438 23.98 -30.83 8.77
N MET A 439 23.55 -31.32 7.59
CA MET A 439 23.91 -30.70 6.31
C MET A 439 23.44 -29.24 6.22
N LEU A 440 22.21 -28.95 6.69
CA LEU A 440 21.67 -27.59 6.71
C LEU A 440 22.32 -26.71 7.78
N SER A 441 22.65 -27.27 8.95
CA SER A 441 23.40 -26.54 9.98
C SER A 441 24.77 -26.10 9.46
N CYS A 442 25.51 -27.00 8.82
CA CYS A 442 26.81 -26.68 8.21
C CYS A 442 26.69 -25.73 7.01
N LYS A 443 25.72 -25.94 6.10
CA LYS A 443 25.58 -25.13 4.87
C LYS A 443 25.22 -23.66 5.13
N TYR A 444 24.49 -23.37 6.20
CA TYR A 444 24.00 -22.02 6.51
C TYR A 444 24.52 -21.48 7.85
N GLY A 445 25.37 -22.21 8.58
CA GLY A 445 25.94 -21.75 9.86
C GLY A 445 24.92 -21.55 10.99
N ILE A 446 23.74 -22.20 10.92
CA ILE A 446 22.69 -22.06 11.94
C ILE A 446 22.80 -23.24 12.92
N PRO A 447 22.87 -23.01 14.24
CA PRO A 447 23.13 -24.06 15.22
C PRO A 447 21.95 -25.04 15.40
N THR A 448 22.27 -26.27 15.82
CA THR A 448 21.28 -27.30 16.23
C THR A 448 21.02 -27.32 17.74
N THR A 449 21.53 -26.32 18.48
CA THR A 449 21.36 -26.18 19.94
C THR A 449 19.88 -26.14 20.32
N ILE A 450 19.45 -27.09 21.16
CA ILE A 450 18.11 -27.15 21.76
C ILE A 450 18.05 -26.19 22.95
N TRP A 451 16.93 -25.46 23.10
CA TRP A 451 16.71 -24.50 24.20
C TRP A 451 15.84 -25.03 25.35
N GLU A 452 15.38 -26.29 25.28
CA GLU A 452 14.68 -26.98 26.38
C GLU A 452 15.68 -27.29 27.52
N LEU A 453 15.48 -26.64 28.67
CA LEU A 453 16.25 -26.92 29.89
C LEU A 453 15.93 -28.31 30.44
N ALA A 454 16.92 -28.96 31.04
CA ALA A 454 16.78 -30.31 31.58
C ALA A 454 15.61 -30.40 32.57
N ARG A 455 14.70 -31.37 32.33
CA ARG A 455 13.83 -31.88 33.41
C ARG A 455 14.51 -33.11 34.01
N PRO A 456 14.73 -33.17 35.33
CA PRO A 456 15.34 -34.34 35.96
C PRO A 456 14.50 -35.59 35.67
N ARG A 457 15.10 -36.57 34.98
CA ARG A 457 14.50 -37.88 34.75
C ARG A 457 14.83 -38.79 35.91
N LYS A 458 13.80 -39.38 36.53
CA LYS A 458 13.94 -40.34 37.62
C LYS A 458 14.87 -41.48 37.19
N GLY A 459 16.05 -41.59 37.82
CA GLY A 459 17.04 -42.62 37.53
C GLY A 459 18.18 -42.23 36.57
N ILE A 460 18.29 -40.98 36.11
CA ILE A 460 19.49 -40.50 35.39
C ILE A 460 20.22 -39.45 36.25
N PRO A 461 21.54 -39.58 36.49
CA PRO A 461 22.32 -38.59 37.23
C PRO A 461 22.22 -37.16 36.66
N GLU A 462 22.28 -36.15 37.52
CA GLU A 462 22.18 -34.73 37.14
C GLU A 462 23.32 -34.26 36.22
N ASN A 463 24.50 -34.87 36.34
CA ASN A 463 25.68 -34.56 35.53
C ASN A 463 25.64 -35.13 34.09
N LEU A 464 24.52 -35.72 33.65
CA LEU A 464 24.40 -36.44 32.37
C LEU A 464 23.31 -35.90 31.42
N ASN A 465 22.68 -34.75 31.68
CA ASN A 465 21.53 -34.27 30.90
C ASN A 465 21.56 -32.77 30.51
N TRP A 466 21.62 -32.52 29.19
CA TRP A 466 21.39 -31.24 28.48
C TRP A 466 22.27 -30.04 28.90
N ARG A 467 22.27 -28.98 28.08
CA ARG A 467 23.04 -27.75 28.34
C ARG A 467 22.31 -26.85 29.35
N SER A 468 23.07 -26.18 30.22
CA SER A 468 22.52 -25.15 31.10
C SER A 468 22.10 -23.90 30.31
N GLU A 469 21.29 -23.03 30.91
CA GLU A 469 20.89 -21.76 30.28
C GLU A 469 22.12 -20.88 29.97
N GLU A 470 23.11 -20.88 30.85
CA GLU A 470 24.38 -20.17 30.68
C GLU A 470 25.20 -20.73 29.51
N GLN A 471 25.29 -22.06 29.38
CA GLN A 471 25.96 -22.70 28.26
C GLN A 471 25.26 -22.43 26.92
N ILE A 472 23.92 -22.31 26.92
CA ILE A 472 23.16 -21.89 25.73
C ILE A 472 23.46 -20.42 25.41
N LYS A 473 23.40 -19.52 26.40
CA LYS A 473 23.75 -18.09 26.23
C LYS A 473 25.17 -17.92 25.69
N TRP A 474 26.13 -18.67 26.22
CA TRP A 474 27.53 -18.64 25.78
C TRP A 474 27.71 -19.09 24.32
N ILE A 475 26.96 -20.10 23.86
CA ILE A 475 26.97 -20.47 22.44
C ILE A 475 26.51 -19.29 21.58
N TYR A 476 25.38 -18.66 21.91
CA TYR A 476 24.85 -17.56 21.10
C TYR A 476 25.64 -16.25 21.23
N SER A 477 26.37 -16.02 22.32
CA SER A 477 27.27 -14.86 22.44
C SER A 477 28.56 -14.99 21.61
N MET A 478 28.87 -16.20 21.11
CA MET A 478 30.01 -16.48 20.23
C MET A 478 29.61 -16.52 18.74
N LEU A 479 28.33 -16.26 18.41
CA LEU A 479 27.81 -16.25 17.04
C LEU A 479 27.55 -14.82 16.58
N ASP A 480 27.88 -14.55 15.31
CA ASP A 480 27.40 -13.36 14.59
C ASP A 480 25.91 -13.54 14.28
N LEU A 481 25.06 -12.82 15.01
CA LEU A 481 23.60 -12.92 14.91
C LEU A 481 23.07 -12.30 13.60
N ASP A 482 23.73 -11.26 13.09
CA ASP A 482 23.35 -10.58 11.85
C ASP A 482 23.65 -11.46 10.63
N LEU A 483 24.85 -12.05 10.59
CA LEU A 483 25.22 -13.04 9.59
C LEU A 483 24.32 -14.28 9.66
N MET A 484 23.98 -14.74 10.87
CA MET A 484 23.01 -15.84 11.06
C MET A 484 21.62 -15.46 10.50
N PHE A 485 21.16 -14.22 10.69
CA PHE A 485 19.90 -13.75 10.12
C PHE A 485 19.91 -13.70 8.58
N LEU A 486 21.00 -13.21 7.96
CA LEU A 486 21.17 -13.27 6.50
C LEU A 486 21.16 -14.72 5.97
N ASN A 487 21.79 -15.64 6.69
CA ASN A 487 21.78 -17.07 6.36
C ASN A 487 20.39 -17.71 6.53
N VAL A 488 19.60 -17.26 7.51
CA VAL A 488 18.19 -17.63 7.68
C VAL A 488 17.35 -17.18 6.49
N LEU A 489 17.50 -15.93 6.04
CA LEU A 489 16.78 -15.43 4.86
C LEU A 489 17.14 -16.24 3.61
N LYS A 490 18.42 -16.57 3.43
CA LYS A 490 18.91 -17.44 2.35
C LYS A 490 18.32 -18.86 2.44
N MET A 491 18.29 -19.45 3.63
CA MET A 491 17.67 -20.76 3.85
C MET A 491 16.18 -20.76 3.51
N LEU A 492 15.42 -19.80 4.04
CA LEU A 492 13.98 -19.73 3.78
C LEU A 492 13.70 -19.56 2.28
N LYS A 493 14.49 -18.75 1.57
CA LYS A 493 14.43 -18.61 0.11
C LYS A 493 14.71 -19.93 -0.62
N ASP A 494 15.79 -20.64 -0.27
CA ASP A 494 16.17 -21.92 -0.89
C ASP A 494 15.10 -23.01 -0.69
N PHE A 495 14.31 -22.94 0.40
CA PHE A 495 13.17 -23.84 0.68
C PHE A 495 11.81 -23.29 0.19
N ASN A 496 11.79 -22.19 -0.56
CA ASN A 496 10.59 -21.49 -1.03
C ASN A 496 9.61 -21.09 0.09
N LYS A 497 10.15 -20.84 1.28
CA LYS A 497 9.44 -20.31 2.45
C LYS A 497 9.54 -18.78 2.47
N ARG A 498 8.85 -18.18 3.44
CA ARG A 498 8.73 -16.74 3.67
C ARG A 498 8.86 -16.47 5.16
N ILE A 499 9.65 -15.47 5.55
CA ILE A 499 9.88 -15.16 6.96
C ILE A 499 8.62 -14.57 7.62
N GLU A 500 7.79 -13.93 6.81
CA GLU A 500 6.48 -13.38 7.14
C GLU A 500 5.44 -14.47 7.46
N PHE A 501 5.67 -15.70 6.98
CA PHE A 501 4.71 -16.81 7.03
C PHE A 501 5.30 -18.06 7.70
N PRO A 502 5.49 -18.07 9.02
CA PRO A 502 5.80 -19.29 9.77
C PRO A 502 4.70 -20.36 9.62
N MET A 503 5.09 -21.61 9.87
CA MET A 503 4.16 -22.75 9.88
C MET A 503 3.37 -22.84 11.18
N VAL A 504 3.98 -22.42 12.30
CA VAL A 504 3.36 -22.33 13.63
C VAL A 504 3.95 -21.13 14.39
N THR A 505 3.11 -20.37 15.10
CA THR A 505 3.56 -19.38 16.11
C THR A 505 3.20 -19.80 17.52
N LYS A 506 3.82 -19.16 18.51
CA LYS A 506 3.59 -19.31 19.95
C LYS A 506 2.12 -19.20 20.33
N GLU A 507 1.40 -18.23 19.77
CA GLU A 507 -0.03 -17.96 20.01
C GLU A 507 -0.90 -19.15 19.58
N GLU A 508 -0.56 -19.76 18.43
CA GLU A 508 -1.32 -20.92 17.94
C GLU A 508 -1.19 -22.14 18.86
N THR A 509 -0.06 -22.29 19.55
CA THR A 509 0.18 -23.42 20.47
C THR A 509 -0.72 -23.38 21.70
N GLN A 510 -1.17 -22.19 22.11
CA GLN A 510 -2.00 -21.98 23.30
C GLN A 510 -3.50 -22.10 23.01
N TYR A 511 -3.96 -21.65 21.83
CA TYR A 511 -5.39 -21.49 21.54
C TYR A 511 -5.93 -22.35 20.38
N LYS A 512 -5.10 -22.84 19.45
CA LYS A 512 -5.55 -23.57 18.25
C LYS A 512 -4.59 -24.74 17.90
N PRO A 513 -4.55 -25.79 18.73
CA PRO A 513 -3.62 -26.91 18.55
C PRO A 513 -3.81 -27.57 17.18
N PHE A 514 -2.71 -27.69 16.42
CA PHE A 514 -2.64 -28.45 15.18
C PHE A 514 -2.95 -29.93 15.48
N GLY A 515 -4.10 -30.40 14.98
CA GLY A 515 -4.57 -31.77 15.14
C GLY A 515 -4.71 -32.46 13.79
N ARG A 516 -4.38 -33.75 13.74
CA ARG A 516 -4.38 -34.62 12.54
C ARG A 516 -5.61 -34.42 11.64
N ASN A 517 -6.80 -34.43 12.23
CA ASN A 517 -8.08 -34.35 11.51
C ASN A 517 -8.69 -32.93 11.51
N LYS A 518 -7.98 -31.92 12.01
CA LYS A 518 -8.47 -30.54 12.07
C LYS A 518 -8.08 -29.79 10.80
N THR A 519 -9.07 -29.13 10.21
CA THR A 519 -8.85 -28.20 9.10
C THR A 519 -8.06 -26.98 9.58
N LYS A 520 -7.02 -26.57 8.82
CA LYS A 520 -6.22 -25.36 9.06
C LYS A 520 -6.09 -24.55 7.76
N LEU A 521 -6.03 -23.23 7.89
CA LEU A 521 -5.64 -22.34 6.80
C LEU A 521 -4.10 -22.27 6.75
N ILE A 522 -3.51 -22.62 5.61
CA ILE A 522 -2.06 -22.68 5.40
C ILE A 522 -1.71 -21.88 4.14
N ASN A 523 -0.72 -20.99 4.23
CA ASN A 523 -0.24 -20.20 3.09
C ASN A 523 0.42 -21.11 2.03
N ALA A 524 0.33 -20.77 0.74
CA ALA A 524 0.82 -21.58 -0.37
C ALA A 524 2.29 -22.00 -0.21
N CYS A 525 3.15 -21.10 0.27
CA CYS A 525 4.56 -21.37 0.55
C CYS A 525 4.79 -22.45 1.64
N ASN A 526 3.81 -22.69 2.51
CA ASN A 526 3.85 -23.69 3.58
C ASN A 526 3.16 -25.01 3.25
N LEU A 527 2.65 -25.16 2.02
CA LEU A 527 2.11 -26.44 1.54
C LEU A 527 3.22 -27.48 1.32
N PHE A 528 2.84 -28.76 1.38
CA PHE A 528 3.70 -29.91 1.15
C PHE A 528 2.99 -30.98 0.33
N GLU A 529 3.69 -31.49 -0.68
CA GLU A 529 3.30 -32.64 -1.50
C GLU A 529 3.11 -33.91 -0.66
N ASP A 530 2.27 -34.83 -1.14
CA ASP A 530 1.94 -36.16 -0.61
C ASP A 530 1.40 -36.25 0.83
N ILE A 531 1.48 -35.19 1.62
CA ILE A 531 1.19 -35.21 3.06
C ILE A 531 0.11 -34.22 3.49
N MET A 532 -0.17 -33.20 2.67
CA MET A 532 -1.31 -32.31 2.86
C MET A 532 -2.41 -32.62 1.85
N CYS A 533 -3.65 -32.49 2.30
CA CYS A 533 -4.86 -32.66 1.50
C CYS A 533 -5.65 -31.35 1.43
N ILE A 534 -6.22 -31.06 0.26
CA ILE A 534 -7.09 -29.92 -0.02
C ILE A 534 -8.50 -30.47 -0.35
N PRO A 535 -9.59 -29.82 0.08
CA PRO A 535 -10.94 -30.27 -0.26
C PRO A 535 -11.22 -30.00 -1.75
N VAL A 536 -11.57 -31.04 -2.50
CA VAL A 536 -11.90 -30.95 -3.93
C VAL A 536 -13.38 -31.31 -4.13
N PRO A 537 -14.22 -30.39 -4.65
CA PRO A 537 -15.62 -30.68 -4.94
C PRO A 537 -15.80 -31.79 -5.98
N HIS A 538 -16.78 -32.66 -5.74
CA HIS A 538 -17.36 -33.55 -6.75
C HIS A 538 -18.11 -32.73 -7.81
N ASN A 539 -18.29 -33.28 -9.02
CA ASN A 539 -18.99 -32.56 -10.10
C ASN A 539 -20.49 -32.32 -9.81
N SER A 540 -21.11 -33.14 -8.94
CA SER A 540 -22.45 -32.88 -8.38
C SER A 540 -22.41 -31.84 -7.24
N GLY A 541 -21.26 -31.67 -6.60
CA GLY A 541 -20.94 -30.63 -5.62
C GLY A 541 -21.59 -30.75 -4.23
N ASP A 542 -22.38 -31.79 -3.93
CA ASP A 542 -23.03 -31.95 -2.60
C ASP A 542 -22.04 -32.48 -1.54
N SER A 543 -20.89 -32.98 -2.01
CA SER A 543 -19.78 -33.49 -1.23
C SER A 543 -18.45 -33.05 -1.87
N PHE A 544 -17.37 -33.27 -1.15
CA PHE A 544 -16.00 -33.04 -1.60
C PHE A 544 -15.08 -34.09 -0.97
N ASP A 545 -13.99 -34.39 -1.63
CA ASP A 545 -12.97 -35.31 -1.13
C ASP A 545 -11.74 -34.55 -0.63
N TRP A 546 -11.10 -35.05 0.42
CA TRP A 546 -9.78 -34.56 0.85
C TRP A 546 -8.70 -35.22 0.00
N ILE A 547 -8.37 -34.60 -1.13
CA ILE A 547 -7.40 -35.13 -2.08
C ILE A 547 -6.00 -34.59 -1.74
N LYS A 548 -4.99 -35.47 -1.75
CA LYS A 548 -3.58 -35.11 -1.53
C LYS A 548 -3.08 -34.15 -2.61
N ILE A 549 -2.23 -33.20 -2.20
CA ILE A 549 -1.41 -32.40 -3.12
C ILE A 549 -0.40 -33.34 -3.78
N SER A 550 -0.53 -33.57 -5.08
CA SER A 550 0.37 -34.47 -5.83
C SER A 550 1.61 -33.77 -6.33
N LYS A 551 1.57 -32.45 -6.51
CA LYS A 551 2.73 -31.65 -6.93
C LYS A 551 2.57 -30.16 -6.61
N ILE A 552 3.68 -29.47 -6.40
CA ILE A 552 3.79 -28.01 -6.32
C ILE A 552 4.89 -27.59 -7.32
N LYS A 553 4.54 -26.82 -8.35
CA LYS A 553 5.52 -26.17 -9.23
C LYS A 553 5.56 -24.69 -8.92
N ILE A 554 6.75 -24.12 -8.86
CA ILE A 554 6.94 -22.67 -8.69
C ILE A 554 7.54 -22.13 -9.99
N SER A 555 6.95 -21.06 -10.52
CA SER A 555 7.42 -20.38 -11.72
C SER A 555 7.40 -18.87 -11.51
N LYS A 556 8.33 -18.14 -12.12
CA LYS A 556 8.19 -16.68 -12.24
C LYS A 556 6.94 -16.35 -13.05
N PHE A 557 6.25 -15.30 -12.63
CA PHE A 557 5.02 -14.82 -13.23
C PHE A 557 5.02 -13.30 -13.20
N GLU A 558 4.58 -12.70 -14.31
CA GLU A 558 4.55 -11.26 -14.53
C GLU A 558 3.32 -10.95 -15.39
N ASP A 559 2.16 -10.81 -14.74
CA ASP A 559 0.88 -10.47 -15.37
C ASP A 559 -0.13 -10.06 -14.27
N PHE A 560 -1.40 -9.86 -14.63
CA PHE A 560 -2.48 -9.57 -13.70
C PHE A 560 -2.95 -10.79 -12.90
N VAL A 561 -3.17 -10.55 -11.62
CA VAL A 561 -3.86 -11.44 -10.68
C VAL A 561 -5.14 -10.78 -10.16
N TYR A 562 -6.09 -11.61 -9.79
CA TYR A 562 -7.47 -11.29 -9.48
C TYR A 562 -7.84 -11.85 -8.11
N SER A 563 -8.71 -11.18 -7.37
CA SER A 563 -9.26 -11.61 -6.08
C SER A 563 -10.77 -11.37 -6.06
N LEU A 564 -11.50 -12.23 -5.33
CA LEU A 564 -12.95 -12.10 -5.15
C LEU A 564 -13.29 -11.98 -3.66
N ASP A 565 -14.09 -10.99 -3.30
CA ASP A 565 -14.78 -10.95 -2.02
C ASP A 565 -16.17 -11.58 -2.17
N VAL A 566 -16.59 -12.41 -1.23
CA VAL A 566 -17.89 -13.11 -1.27
C VAL A 566 -18.73 -12.73 -0.07
N ASP A 567 -19.87 -12.13 -0.38
CA ASP A 567 -20.88 -11.73 0.58
C ASP A 567 -21.19 -12.83 1.62
N LYS A 568 -21.15 -12.44 2.90
CA LYS A 568 -21.37 -13.25 4.11
C LYS A 568 -20.35 -14.34 4.45
N TYR A 569 -19.61 -14.90 3.49
CA TYR A 569 -18.76 -16.08 3.74
C TYR A 569 -17.27 -15.87 3.51
N GLU A 570 -16.84 -14.78 2.85
CA GLU A 570 -15.42 -14.37 2.71
C GLU A 570 -14.50 -15.41 2.03
N HIS A 571 -15.09 -16.45 1.42
CA HIS A 571 -14.45 -17.59 0.76
C HIS A 571 -15.10 -17.79 -0.63
N TYR A 572 -14.37 -18.23 -1.67
CA TYR A 572 -14.94 -18.62 -2.98
C TYR A 572 -14.31 -19.90 -3.53
N ILE A 573 -14.96 -20.57 -4.48
CA ILE A 573 -14.42 -21.78 -5.14
C ILE A 573 -13.77 -21.43 -6.48
N ALA A 574 -12.43 -21.44 -6.51
CA ALA A 574 -11.57 -21.12 -7.65
C ALA A 574 -10.66 -22.29 -8.02
N ASP A 575 -10.71 -22.74 -9.28
CA ASP A 575 -10.21 -24.05 -9.75
C ASP A 575 -10.72 -25.26 -8.93
N GLY A 576 -11.70 -25.03 -8.02
CA GLY A 576 -12.18 -25.97 -7.01
C GLY A 576 -11.78 -25.68 -5.55
N ILE A 577 -11.13 -24.55 -5.21
CA ILE A 577 -10.38 -24.31 -3.95
C ILE A 577 -10.64 -22.87 -3.35
N VAL A 578 -10.25 -22.53 -2.08
CA VAL A 578 -10.92 -21.58 -1.10
C VAL A 578 -10.00 -20.58 -0.27
N THR A 579 -10.41 -19.31 0.12
CA THR A 579 -9.63 -18.01 0.42
C THR A 579 -9.99 -17.05 1.66
N HIS A 580 -9.28 -15.91 2.06
CA HIS A 580 -9.62 -14.87 3.17
C HIS A 580 -8.69 -13.57 3.47
N ASN A 581 -9.13 -12.32 3.96
CA ASN A 581 -8.27 -11.12 4.49
C ASN A 581 -8.87 -9.77 5.20
N CYS A 582 -8.06 -8.96 6.01
CA CYS A 582 -8.01 -7.53 6.67
C CYS A 582 -9.06 -6.78 7.69
N LEU A 583 -8.84 -6.43 9.03
CA LEU A 583 -9.64 -6.27 10.38
C LEU A 583 -10.93 -5.36 10.79
N TYR A 584 -11.68 -5.67 11.93
CA TYR A 584 -12.75 -4.97 12.80
C TYR A 584 -12.90 -5.63 14.23
N VAL A 585 -13.13 -4.94 15.38
CA VAL A 585 -13.12 -5.57 16.77
C VAL A 585 -14.15 -5.04 17.83
N VAL A 586 -14.46 -5.85 18.88
CA VAL A 586 -15.31 -5.51 20.07
C VAL A 586 -14.84 -6.25 21.34
N LYS A 587 -14.83 -5.64 22.54
CA LYS A 587 -14.43 -6.24 23.83
C LYS A 587 -15.11 -7.59 24.14
N ASN A 588 -14.35 -8.51 24.74
CA ASN A 588 -14.82 -9.85 25.09
C ASN A 588 -16.08 -9.81 25.97
N LYS A 589 -17.06 -10.68 25.66
CA LYS A 589 -18.39 -10.77 26.30
C LYS A 589 -19.30 -9.53 26.16
N LYS A 590 -18.90 -8.48 25.44
CA LYS A 590 -19.73 -7.30 25.14
C LYS A 590 -20.49 -7.45 23.82
N LYS A 591 -21.58 -6.69 23.66
CA LYS A 591 -22.38 -6.64 22.42
C LYS A 591 -21.90 -5.49 21.54
N HIS A 592 -21.82 -5.71 20.23
CA HIS A 592 -21.71 -4.61 19.27
C HIS A 592 -22.93 -3.69 19.34
N ASN A 593 -22.72 -2.38 19.21
CA ASN A 593 -23.76 -1.35 19.19
C ASN A 593 -24.10 -0.95 17.74
N TRP A 594 -24.46 -1.93 16.91
CA TRP A 594 -24.59 -1.72 15.48
C TRP A 594 -25.82 -0.87 15.12
N GLN A 595 -25.57 0.31 14.53
CA GLN A 595 -26.55 1.29 14.02
C GLN A 595 -26.52 1.38 12.48
N GLY A 596 -25.62 0.63 11.82
CA GLY A 596 -25.48 0.63 10.36
C GLY A 596 -26.60 -0.14 9.64
N VAL A 597 -26.65 0.00 8.31
CA VAL A 597 -27.57 -0.80 7.48
C VAL A 597 -27.22 -2.29 7.52
N ASN A 598 -28.24 -3.16 7.50
CA ASN A 598 -28.11 -4.63 7.62
C ASN A 598 -27.30 -5.31 6.50
N ASN A 599 -26.88 -4.56 5.48
CA ASN A 599 -26.11 -5.00 4.32
C ASN A 599 -24.80 -4.20 4.12
N ALA A 600 -24.28 -3.55 5.17
CA ALA A 600 -23.01 -2.84 5.08
C ALA A 600 -21.86 -3.79 4.71
N SER A 601 -21.13 -3.46 3.66
CA SER A 601 -20.00 -4.26 3.17
C SER A 601 -18.74 -4.01 4.01
N THR A 602 -17.92 -5.04 4.16
CA THR A 602 -16.55 -5.00 4.65
C THR A 602 -15.57 -4.33 3.68
N ILE A 603 -15.89 -4.23 2.39
CA ILE A 603 -15.08 -3.48 1.41
C ILE A 603 -15.64 -2.06 1.24
N TRP A 604 -14.84 -1.06 1.63
CA TRP A 604 -15.15 0.36 1.52
C TRP A 604 -14.38 0.98 0.34
N ASN A 605 -15.13 1.26 -0.73
CA ASN A 605 -14.64 1.99 -1.91
C ASN A 605 -14.63 3.49 -1.60
N ILE A 606 -13.51 4.01 -1.11
CA ILE A 606 -13.35 5.41 -0.70
C ILE A 606 -12.15 6.00 -1.45
N LYS A 607 -12.37 7.12 -2.15
CA LYS A 607 -11.30 7.82 -2.89
C LYS A 607 -10.11 8.14 -1.97
N ASN A 608 -8.89 8.17 -2.49
CA ASN A 608 -7.74 8.66 -1.71
C ASN A 608 -7.61 10.19 -1.87
N ASN A 609 -6.87 10.83 -0.96
CA ASN A 609 -6.67 12.28 -0.97
C ASN A 609 -5.47 12.71 -1.85
N ASN A 610 -5.06 11.89 -2.83
CA ASN A 610 -3.90 12.19 -3.67
C ASN A 610 -4.32 13.05 -4.87
N SER A 611 -3.41 13.94 -5.31
CA SER A 611 -3.64 14.93 -6.37
C SER A 611 -3.84 14.36 -7.79
N PHE A 612 -3.62 13.07 -8.00
CA PHE A 612 -3.87 12.41 -9.29
C PHE A 612 -5.35 12.00 -9.42
N GLY A 613 -6.11 12.77 -10.21
CA GLY A 613 -7.39 12.33 -10.78
C GLY A 613 -8.66 12.61 -9.96
N ASN A 614 -8.60 13.34 -8.84
CA ASN A 614 -9.78 13.68 -8.05
C ASN A 614 -10.08 15.20 -8.04
N SER A 615 -11.12 15.63 -8.76
CA SER A 615 -11.69 16.98 -8.68
C SER A 615 -12.32 17.28 -7.31
N ASP A 616 -12.84 16.25 -6.66
CA ASP A 616 -13.58 16.34 -5.39
C ASP A 616 -12.64 16.02 -4.21
N LYS A 617 -11.44 16.62 -4.20
CA LYS A 617 -10.45 16.37 -3.15
C LYS A 617 -10.85 17.06 -1.84
N GLU A 618 -10.76 16.33 -0.73
CA GLU A 618 -10.73 16.97 0.60
C GLU A 618 -9.49 17.86 0.71
N GLN A 619 -9.59 18.98 1.41
CA GLN A 619 -8.43 19.83 1.69
C GLN A 619 -7.40 19.06 2.53
N THR A 620 -6.15 19.07 2.08
CA THR A 620 -5.03 18.36 2.70
C THR A 620 -4.21 19.32 3.55
N TYR A 621 -4.18 19.07 4.86
CA TYR A 621 -3.50 19.93 5.83
C TYR A 621 -2.08 19.42 6.13
N GLY A 622 -1.29 19.21 5.07
CA GLY A 622 0.14 18.84 5.10
C GLY A 622 0.51 17.44 5.58
N HIS A 623 -0.25 16.80 6.47
CA HIS A 623 0.13 15.51 7.04
C HIS A 623 0.34 14.42 5.96
N GLY A 624 1.53 13.81 5.97
CA GLY A 624 2.02 12.88 4.95
C GLY A 624 1.12 11.66 4.66
N THR A 625 0.22 11.32 5.58
CA THR A 625 -0.65 10.13 5.52
C THR A 625 -2.14 10.41 5.80
N GLN A 626 -2.62 11.66 5.70
CA GLN A 626 -4.02 12.03 5.99
C GLN A 626 -5.06 11.07 5.34
N LYS A 627 -5.87 10.41 6.17
CA LYS A 627 -7.02 9.61 5.71
C LYS A 627 -8.17 10.51 5.22
N PRO A 628 -8.95 10.05 4.23
CA PRO A 628 -10.26 10.64 3.90
C PRO A 628 -11.21 10.61 5.11
N ILE A 629 -12.05 11.62 5.25
CA ILE A 629 -13.05 11.73 6.32
C ILE A 629 -14.02 10.55 6.29
N GLU A 630 -14.43 10.08 5.10
CA GLU A 630 -15.38 8.96 4.96
C GLU A 630 -14.88 7.67 5.65
N CYS A 631 -13.56 7.43 5.70
CA CYS A 631 -12.96 6.28 6.38
C CYS A 631 -13.24 6.28 7.90
N MET A 632 -13.34 7.47 8.51
CA MET A 632 -13.68 7.62 9.93
C MET A 632 -15.19 7.84 10.14
N LEU A 633 -15.88 8.44 9.16
CA LEU A 633 -17.31 8.75 9.22
C LEU A 633 -18.19 7.49 9.20
N LYS A 634 -17.85 6.47 8.39
CA LYS A 634 -18.57 5.18 8.37
C LYS A 634 -18.59 4.47 9.73
N PRO A 635 -17.45 4.17 10.40
CA PRO A 635 -17.45 3.44 11.65
C PRO A 635 -18.13 4.22 12.79
N ILE A 636 -17.97 5.55 12.82
CA ILE A 636 -18.68 6.44 13.75
C ILE A 636 -20.19 6.31 13.56
N ASN A 637 -20.69 6.42 12.33
CA ASN A 637 -22.12 6.27 12.05
C ASN A 637 -22.66 4.86 12.32
N TYR A 638 -21.84 3.81 12.15
CA TYR A 638 -22.28 2.42 12.35
C TYR A 638 -22.28 1.95 13.80
N ASN A 639 -21.61 2.62 14.75
CA ASN A 639 -21.48 2.11 16.13
C ASN A 639 -21.75 3.14 17.25
N SER A 640 -22.17 4.37 16.90
CA SER A 640 -22.52 5.42 17.85
C SER A 640 -23.76 6.19 17.38
N CYS A 641 -24.34 7.02 18.25
CA CYS A 641 -25.41 7.96 17.95
C CYS A 641 -24.93 9.42 18.10
N PRO A 642 -25.60 10.41 17.48
CA PRO A 642 -25.34 11.83 17.76
C PRO A 642 -25.33 12.14 19.26
N GLY A 643 -24.42 13.03 19.69
CA GLY A 643 -24.17 13.33 21.09
C GLY A 643 -23.29 12.33 21.83
N GLN A 644 -23.06 11.11 21.32
CA GLN A 644 -22.13 10.17 21.96
C GLN A 644 -20.66 10.54 21.70
N ALA A 645 -19.81 10.17 22.65
CA ALA A 645 -18.38 10.38 22.59
C ALA A 645 -17.66 9.28 21.78
N VAL A 646 -16.71 9.71 20.95
CA VAL A 646 -15.78 8.90 20.15
C VAL A 646 -14.35 9.26 20.57
N TYR A 647 -13.50 8.25 20.69
CA TYR A 647 -12.09 8.39 21.09
C TYR A 647 -11.14 8.16 19.91
N ASP A 648 -10.08 8.97 19.82
CA ASP A 648 -8.96 8.73 18.91
C ASP A 648 -7.62 9.04 19.60
N PRO A 649 -6.85 8.02 20.04
CA PRO A 649 -5.54 8.19 20.68
C PRO A 649 -4.40 8.67 19.74
N PHE A 650 -4.64 8.78 18.43
CA PHE A 650 -3.65 9.12 17.41
C PHE A 650 -4.27 10.03 16.35
N LEU A 651 -4.62 11.26 16.76
CA LEU A 651 -5.51 12.12 15.98
C LEU A 651 -4.88 12.68 14.68
N GLY A 652 -3.54 12.76 14.58
CA GLY A 652 -2.83 13.12 13.36
C GLY A 652 -3.23 14.50 12.83
N SER A 653 -3.76 14.57 11.61
CA SER A 653 -4.33 15.83 11.07
C SER A 653 -5.81 16.08 11.39
N GLY A 654 -6.40 15.38 12.35
CA GLY A 654 -7.76 15.70 12.84
C GLY A 654 -8.92 15.03 12.09
N THR A 655 -8.67 14.05 11.24
CA THR A 655 -9.73 13.44 10.39
C THR A 655 -10.89 12.87 11.21
N SER A 656 -10.62 12.17 12.33
CA SER A 656 -11.66 11.63 13.21
C SER A 656 -12.45 12.71 13.95
N LEU A 657 -11.84 13.87 14.20
CA LEU A 657 -12.49 15.04 14.81
C LEU A 657 -13.48 15.68 13.81
N ILE A 658 -13.05 15.92 12.57
CA ILE A 658 -13.94 16.43 11.51
C ILE A 658 -15.08 15.45 11.21
N ALA A 659 -14.79 14.14 11.15
CA ALA A 659 -15.82 13.11 10.98
C ALA A 659 -16.83 13.09 12.14
N SER A 660 -16.37 13.31 13.38
CA SER A 660 -17.25 13.42 14.55
C SER A 660 -18.13 14.67 14.48
N GLU A 661 -17.58 15.82 14.08
CA GLU A 661 -18.34 17.07 13.94
C GLU A 661 -19.46 16.92 12.88
N GLN A 662 -19.11 16.45 11.67
CA GLN A 662 -20.05 16.16 10.58
C GLN A 662 -21.18 15.21 10.98
N SER A 663 -20.88 14.25 11.85
CA SER A 663 -21.85 13.25 12.31
C SER A 663 -22.54 13.63 13.62
N GLY A 664 -22.27 14.82 14.19
CA GLY A 664 -22.86 15.26 15.45
C GLY A 664 -22.39 14.50 16.70
N ARG A 665 -21.30 13.72 16.61
CA ARG A 665 -20.65 13.04 17.75
C ARG A 665 -19.62 13.96 18.40
N ILE A 666 -19.21 13.64 19.63
CA ILE A 666 -18.18 14.37 20.36
C ILE A 666 -16.85 13.62 20.20
N CYS A 667 -15.78 14.31 19.77
CA CYS A 667 -14.46 13.69 19.65
C CYS A 667 -13.59 14.03 20.87
N TYR A 668 -12.97 13.01 21.43
CA TYR A 668 -11.89 13.10 22.41
C TYR A 668 -10.63 12.59 21.75
N GLY A 669 -9.79 13.51 21.28
CA GLY A 669 -8.61 13.21 20.47
C GLY A 669 -7.30 13.55 21.17
N MET A 670 -6.26 12.76 20.91
CA MET A 670 -4.91 13.00 21.41
C MET A 670 -3.89 13.03 20.28
N GLU A 671 -2.93 13.95 20.36
CA GLU A 671 -1.81 14.05 19.41
C GLU A 671 -0.53 14.41 20.18
N ILE A 672 0.59 13.76 19.85
CA ILE A 672 1.87 13.85 20.58
C ILE A 672 2.86 14.82 19.93
N ASP A 673 2.64 15.23 18.67
CA ASP A 673 3.36 16.31 18.03
C ASP A 673 2.60 17.64 18.18
N PRO A 674 3.18 18.65 18.86
CA PRO A 674 2.54 19.94 18.99
C PRO A 674 2.30 20.66 17.66
N ILE A 675 3.09 20.37 16.61
CA ILE A 675 2.86 20.94 15.27
C ILE A 675 1.58 20.37 14.66
N TYR A 676 1.33 19.06 14.81
CA TYR A 676 0.08 18.48 14.33
C TYR A 676 -1.13 18.90 15.18
N CYS A 677 -0.94 19.20 16.47
CA CYS A 677 -1.96 19.88 17.28
C CYS A 677 -2.36 21.24 16.66
N ASP A 678 -1.39 22.09 16.30
CA ASP A 678 -1.66 23.37 15.62
C ASP A 678 -2.38 23.17 14.28
N VAL A 679 -2.03 22.11 13.52
CA VAL A 679 -2.73 21.73 12.28
C VAL A 679 -4.19 21.31 12.53
N ILE A 680 -4.46 20.54 13.58
CA ILE A 680 -5.84 20.15 13.96
C ILE A 680 -6.66 21.39 14.33
N LEU A 681 -6.07 22.31 15.10
CA LEU A 681 -6.71 23.58 15.47
C LEU A 681 -7.13 24.37 14.24
N GLN A 682 -6.19 24.61 13.31
CA GLN A 682 -6.45 25.33 12.07
C GLN A 682 -7.51 24.63 11.20
N ARG A 683 -7.38 23.31 10.99
CA ARG A 683 -8.34 22.51 10.22
C ARG A 683 -9.77 22.58 10.78
N TYR A 684 -9.94 22.58 12.10
CA TYR A 684 -11.27 22.70 12.72
C TYR A 684 -11.86 24.11 12.56
N ILE A 685 -11.04 25.16 12.68
CA ILE A 685 -11.44 26.55 12.46
C ILE A 685 -11.95 26.74 11.02
N ASP A 686 -11.19 26.26 10.04
CA ASP A 686 -11.54 26.36 8.63
C ASP A 686 -12.79 25.55 8.28
N PHE A 687 -12.95 24.37 8.88
CA PHE A 687 -14.11 23.51 8.65
C PHE A 687 -15.42 24.09 9.20
N VAL A 688 -15.40 24.61 10.43
CA VAL A 688 -16.61 25.13 11.10
C VAL A 688 -16.92 26.58 10.68
N ASN A 689 -15.92 27.32 10.17
CA ASN A 689 -16.04 28.66 9.59
C ASN A 689 -16.91 29.63 10.43
N ASN A 690 -16.71 29.63 11.75
CA ASN A 690 -17.54 30.36 12.70
C ASN A 690 -16.70 31.29 13.59
N ASP A 691 -17.00 32.58 13.50
CA ASP A 691 -16.44 33.70 14.27
C ASP A 691 -16.52 33.55 15.80
N SER A 692 -17.37 32.62 16.27
CA SER A 692 -17.66 32.37 17.70
C SER A 692 -16.77 31.28 18.33
N LEU A 693 -15.75 30.79 17.62
CA LEU A 693 -14.89 29.72 18.10
C LEU A 693 -13.86 30.22 19.13
N PHE A 694 -13.96 29.68 20.34
CA PHE A 694 -13.02 29.92 21.42
C PHE A 694 -12.32 28.61 21.79
N LEU A 695 -11.03 28.73 22.06
CA LEU A 695 -10.19 27.67 22.57
C LEU A 695 -10.09 27.82 24.09
N ILE A 696 -10.54 26.82 24.83
CA ILE A 696 -10.33 26.77 26.28
C ILE A 696 -9.00 26.06 26.53
N GLU A 697 -7.94 26.84 26.77
CA GLU A 697 -6.63 26.34 27.18
C GLU A 697 -6.51 26.49 28.70
N ASN A 698 -6.37 25.37 29.42
CA ASN A 698 -6.16 25.40 30.88
C ASN A 698 -7.18 26.30 31.62
N ASN A 699 -8.46 26.15 31.29
CA ASN A 699 -9.61 26.93 31.78
C ASN A 699 -9.61 28.44 31.40
N LYS A 700 -8.73 28.91 30.51
CA LYS A 700 -8.79 30.25 29.93
C LYS A 700 -9.42 30.21 28.55
N LYS A 701 -10.47 31.01 28.37
CA LYS A 701 -11.16 31.19 27.08
C LYS A 701 -10.35 32.17 26.22
N VAL A 702 -9.66 31.65 25.20
CA VAL A 702 -8.89 32.41 24.21
C VAL A 702 -9.71 32.48 22.92
N ASN A 703 -9.85 33.65 22.31
CA ASN A 703 -10.38 33.74 20.95
C ASN A 703 -9.31 33.26 19.98
N LEU A 704 -9.64 32.29 19.13
CA LEU A 704 -8.67 31.69 18.21
C LEU A 704 -8.07 32.71 17.22
N ARG A 705 -8.78 33.81 16.92
CA ARG A 705 -8.27 34.93 16.09
C ARG A 705 -7.24 35.82 16.76
N ASP A 706 -7.15 35.80 18.09
CA ASP A 706 -6.18 36.61 18.84
C ASP A 706 -4.81 35.93 18.93
N ILE A 707 -4.72 34.66 18.50
CA ILE A 707 -3.47 33.91 18.45
C ILE A 707 -2.73 34.25 17.14
N PRO A 708 -1.50 34.81 17.18
CA PRO A 708 -0.89 35.48 16.03
C PRO A 708 -0.70 34.68 14.73
N LYS A 709 -0.74 33.33 14.77
CA LYS A 709 -0.55 32.46 13.58
C LYS A 709 -1.85 31.91 13.00
N TYR A 710 -2.97 32.02 13.73
CA TYR A 710 -4.30 31.61 13.25
C TYR A 710 -5.12 32.81 12.74
N LYS A 711 -4.52 34.00 12.69
CA LYS A 711 -4.99 35.08 11.81
C LYS A 711 -4.78 34.63 10.36
N LYS A 712 -5.85 34.05 9.82
CA LYS A 712 -5.99 33.52 8.47
C LYS A 712 -5.15 34.24 7.42
N ILE A 713 -4.48 33.44 6.58
CA ILE A 713 -4.25 33.78 5.17
C ILE A 713 -5.63 33.75 4.49
N VAL A 714 -6.42 34.79 4.73
CA VAL A 714 -7.59 35.17 3.94
C VAL A 714 -7.36 36.63 3.66
N GLY A 715 -7.14 36.94 2.38
CA GLY A 715 -6.59 38.24 2.00
C GLY A 715 -7.37 39.39 2.59
N ASP A 716 -6.67 40.27 3.31
CA ASP A 716 -7.12 41.62 3.61
C ASP A 716 -7.20 42.40 2.29
N GLY A 717 -8.26 42.11 1.53
CA GLY A 717 -8.73 42.97 0.47
C GLY A 717 -9.29 44.24 1.08
N ASN A 718 -8.41 45.16 1.52
CA ASN A 718 -8.71 46.58 1.46
C ASN A 718 -7.51 47.54 1.61
N ALA A 719 -7.37 48.38 0.59
CA ALA A 719 -7.19 49.83 0.67
C ALA A 719 -5.84 50.43 1.18
N LYS A 720 -5.14 51.01 0.19
CA LYS A 720 -4.22 52.18 0.31
C LYS A 720 -2.88 51.85 0.98
N LYS A 721 -1.73 52.20 0.38
CA LYS A 721 -1.47 53.42 -0.39
C LYS A 721 -0.34 53.23 -1.40
#